data_AF-A0A917LEB2-F1
#
_entry.id   AF-A0A917LEB2-F1
#
_cell.length_a   1.000
_cell.length_b   1.000
_cell.length_c   1.000
_cell.angle_alpha   90.00
_cell.angle_beta   90.00
_cell.angle_gamma   90.00
#
_symmetry.space_group_name_H-M   'P 1'
#
loop_
_entity.id
_entity.type
_entity.pdbx_description
1 polymer ?
#
loop_
_entity_poly.entity_id
_entity_poly.type
_entity_poly.pdbx_seq_one_letter_code
_entity_poly.pdbx_strand_id
1 'polypeptide(L)'
;MSAQSVADAVRRAGVSDVRVDSTSRAAYSSDASLYRVTPMAVVCPTGPDDVAAVLEVCRGEGIPLTARGAGTSVAGNAVGAGVILDFGRHMNRIVSLDPQSRTAVVEPGVVQSDLQSAAASHGLRFGPDPSTSNRCTIGGMIGNNACGSRTLGYGRTSDNVVGTDVLTGTAERVRLGSTTTSPILDDLRGITASGLATIRTEFGRFGRQVSGYALEHLLPENRFDVARMLVGSEGTLAVVTEATVRLVSDPAHRVLVVLGYPDIAAAGDAAPVVLEHSPTACEGIDARIVDVVRERRGPSSVPPLPRGAAWLFVEVVGDTLGDTLSRAEAVGRGCGALDHLVVTDPARTAALWRIRADGAGLAGRSPAGLPAHSGWEDAAVPPAQLGDYLRDFDALMDDFGLTGLPYGHFGDGCLHVRIDMPLDKPNGTADFRRFLVAAATLVAQYGGSLSGEHGDGRARSELLPLMYSQDALRLFAAVKNAFDPQDILNPGVVVDPRPLDADLRVPAAPIVRRNLALAYHDDGGNFTQALHRCTGVGKCRADNTSTGGVMCPSYLATREEKDSTRGRARVLQEMINGTTVTGGWRSPEVHDALDLCLSCKGCASDCPTGVDMASYKAEVLHQSYSGRRRPASHYSLGWLPRWAAIASRLPRIANAAMRLPGVAPLALSAAGVDRRRQIPAFATQTFRSWFADTKLDRRRDGDPVLLFVDSFTNFFTPEVGVATVAVLESAGMRVELTDKQVCCGLTWITTGQLTAARKILGRTVDTLDRGVPVVGMEPSCTGVLRSDAIELVDTDGARRVAATTRTLAEILTERGWSPPSLTGSAIVAQPHCHHHAVMGWGADAALLEKAGADVERLGGCCGLAGNFGVEKGHYEVSVSIAEQQLLPAVAAAPQDTTVLADGYSCRTQLSDLSDRRGVHLAELLAERIHDA
;
A
#
# COMPACT_ATOMS: atom_id res chain seq x y z
N MET A 1 29.00 -21.10 0.06
CA MET A 1 29.45 -19.99 -0.83
C MET A 1 29.11 -18.64 -0.21
N SER A 2 29.88 -17.56 -0.46
CA SER A 2 29.51 -16.20 0.00
C SER A 2 28.55 -15.51 -0.98
N ALA A 3 27.79 -14.50 -0.54
CA ALA A 3 26.88 -13.74 -1.42
C ALA A 3 27.60 -13.17 -2.66
N GLN A 4 28.79 -12.59 -2.49
CA GLN A 4 29.58 -12.05 -3.60
C GLN A 4 29.97 -13.14 -4.60
N SER A 5 30.39 -14.32 -4.12
CA SER A 5 30.75 -15.44 -4.98
C SER A 5 29.57 -15.93 -5.84
N VAL A 6 28.34 -15.92 -5.27
CA VAL A 6 27.12 -16.22 -6.04
C VAL A 6 26.90 -15.18 -7.13
N ALA A 7 27.01 -13.89 -6.80
CA ALA A 7 26.84 -12.84 -7.79
C ALA A 7 27.86 -12.91 -8.92
N ASP A 8 29.12 -13.22 -8.60
CA ASP A 8 30.16 -13.37 -9.61
C ASP A 8 29.91 -14.60 -10.51
N ALA A 9 29.38 -15.71 -9.96
CA ALA A 9 28.99 -16.88 -10.73
C ALA A 9 27.83 -16.58 -11.69
N VAL A 10 26.78 -15.92 -11.19
CA VAL A 10 25.61 -15.52 -11.99
C VAL A 10 26.00 -14.52 -13.09
N ARG A 11 26.89 -13.56 -12.79
CA ARG A 11 27.42 -12.62 -13.80
C ARG A 11 28.28 -13.30 -14.86
N ARG A 12 29.10 -14.28 -14.48
CA ARG A 12 29.85 -15.10 -15.44
C ARG A 12 28.93 -15.91 -16.36
N ALA A 13 27.74 -16.27 -15.88
CA ALA A 13 26.70 -16.93 -16.68
C ALA A 13 25.92 -15.96 -17.59
N GLY A 14 26.26 -14.67 -17.62
CA GLY A 14 25.70 -13.67 -18.54
C GLY A 14 24.61 -12.78 -17.96
N VAL A 15 24.21 -12.97 -16.70
CA VAL A 15 23.11 -12.22 -16.08
C VAL A 15 23.64 -11.01 -15.31
N SER A 16 23.16 -9.81 -15.66
CA SER A 16 23.76 -8.54 -15.21
C SER A 16 23.12 -7.95 -13.94
N ASP A 17 21.79 -7.96 -13.81
CA ASP A 17 21.06 -7.38 -12.67
C ASP A 17 21.04 -8.32 -11.46
N VAL A 18 22.19 -8.41 -10.80
CA VAL A 18 22.42 -9.23 -9.62
C VAL A 18 22.82 -8.34 -8.44
N ARG A 19 22.07 -8.47 -7.35
CA ARG A 19 22.17 -7.61 -6.17
C ARG A 19 22.51 -8.43 -4.93
N VAL A 20 23.56 -8.01 -4.24
CA VAL A 20 24.08 -8.66 -3.03
C VAL A 20 24.38 -7.68 -1.91
N ASP A 21 24.10 -6.40 -2.15
CA ASP A 21 24.19 -5.37 -1.12
C ASP A 21 23.17 -5.64 -0.01
N SER A 22 23.50 -5.19 1.19
CA SER A 22 22.69 -5.37 2.39
C SER A 22 21.33 -4.67 2.30
N THR A 23 21.21 -3.53 1.58
CA THR A 23 19.93 -2.85 1.36
C THR A 23 18.97 -3.73 0.57
N SER A 24 19.40 -4.27 -0.57
CA SER A 24 18.60 -5.16 -1.41
C SER A 24 18.25 -6.45 -0.64
N ARG A 25 19.21 -7.08 0.02
CA ARG A 25 18.95 -8.31 0.79
C ARG A 25 17.97 -8.07 1.95
N ALA A 26 18.06 -6.91 2.60
CA ALA A 26 17.10 -6.51 3.64
C ALA A 26 15.71 -6.24 3.06
N ALA A 27 15.60 -5.52 1.94
CA ALA A 27 14.33 -5.20 1.30
C ALA A 27 13.55 -6.45 0.86
N TYR A 28 14.27 -7.55 0.55
CA TYR A 28 13.69 -8.83 0.12
C TYR A 28 13.70 -9.91 1.22
N SER A 29 14.04 -9.58 2.47
CA SER A 29 14.08 -10.56 3.57
C SER A 29 12.71 -11.06 4.02
N SER A 30 11.63 -10.49 3.47
CA SER A 30 10.25 -10.70 3.91
C SER A 30 9.27 -10.46 2.75
N ASP A 31 8.17 -11.20 2.74
CA ASP A 31 6.96 -10.94 1.95
C ASP A 31 5.88 -10.30 2.85
N ALA A 32 4.59 -10.57 2.63
CA ALA A 32 3.50 -10.09 3.49
C ALA A 32 3.19 -11.01 4.69
N SER A 33 3.98 -12.08 4.89
CA SER A 33 3.83 -13.05 5.98
C SER A 33 4.53 -12.61 7.28
N LEU A 34 4.53 -13.50 8.27
CA LEU A 34 5.30 -13.36 9.52
C LEU A 34 6.77 -13.72 9.38
N TYR A 35 7.20 -14.29 8.25
CA TYR A 35 8.51 -14.89 8.13
C TYR A 35 9.58 -13.90 7.69
N ARG A 36 10.78 -14.09 8.24
CA ARG A 36 11.98 -13.33 7.91
C ARG A 36 13.11 -14.27 7.51
N VAL A 37 13.46 -14.26 6.22
CA VAL A 37 14.56 -15.05 5.66
C VAL A 37 15.40 -14.15 4.76
N THR A 38 16.62 -13.80 5.19
CA THR A 38 17.51 -12.96 4.39
C THR A 38 18.11 -13.77 3.24
N PRO A 39 17.92 -13.36 1.96
CA PRO A 39 18.53 -14.05 0.82
C PRO A 39 20.04 -13.83 0.73
N MET A 40 20.73 -14.70 -0.01
CA MET A 40 22.11 -14.49 -0.43
C MET A 40 22.20 -13.44 -1.53
N ALA A 41 21.31 -13.51 -2.53
CA ALA A 41 21.28 -12.59 -3.67
C ALA A 41 19.85 -12.39 -4.18
N VAL A 42 19.61 -11.25 -4.82
CA VAL A 42 18.40 -10.97 -5.59
C VAL A 42 18.81 -10.78 -7.03
N VAL A 43 18.16 -11.50 -7.95
CA VAL A 43 18.41 -11.42 -9.39
C VAL A 43 17.12 -11.01 -10.07
N CYS A 44 17.20 -10.00 -10.94
CA CYS A 44 16.08 -9.56 -11.77
C CYS A 44 16.34 -10.05 -13.21
N PRO A 45 15.82 -11.23 -13.61
CA PRO A 45 16.04 -11.74 -14.97
C PRO A 45 15.36 -10.85 -16.00
N THR A 46 15.96 -10.72 -17.18
CA THR A 46 15.41 -9.96 -18.32
C THR A 46 14.67 -10.86 -19.32
N GLY A 47 14.80 -12.18 -19.18
CA GLY A 47 14.13 -13.16 -20.03
C GLY A 47 14.35 -14.61 -19.56
N PRO A 48 13.77 -15.59 -20.27
CA PRO A 48 13.84 -17.00 -19.89
C PRO A 48 15.26 -17.58 -19.87
N ASP A 49 16.18 -17.03 -20.67
CA ASP A 49 17.56 -17.50 -20.70
C ASP A 49 18.36 -17.08 -19.46
N ASP A 50 18.08 -15.89 -18.91
CA ASP A 50 18.63 -15.48 -17.62
C ASP A 50 18.13 -16.41 -16.50
N VAL A 51 16.85 -16.80 -16.53
CA VAL A 51 16.27 -17.74 -15.55
C VAL A 51 16.98 -19.09 -15.62
N ALA A 52 17.18 -19.63 -16.82
CA ALA A 52 17.89 -20.89 -17.02
C ALA A 52 19.35 -20.80 -16.55
N ALA A 53 20.06 -19.71 -16.86
CA ALA A 53 21.44 -19.49 -16.44
C ALA A 53 21.57 -19.42 -14.92
N VAL A 54 20.68 -18.71 -14.23
CA VAL A 54 20.66 -18.64 -12.76
C VAL A 54 20.36 -20.00 -12.15
N LEU A 55 19.37 -20.72 -12.69
CA LEU A 55 19.01 -22.05 -12.21
C LEU A 55 20.18 -23.03 -12.34
N GLU A 56 20.92 -23.01 -13.46
CA GLU A 56 22.08 -23.88 -13.65
C GLU A 56 23.19 -23.59 -12.63
N VAL A 57 23.47 -22.30 -12.37
CA VAL A 57 24.42 -21.89 -11.31
C VAL A 57 23.93 -22.39 -9.94
N CYS A 58 22.65 -22.22 -9.63
CA CYS A 58 22.07 -22.63 -8.36
C CYS A 58 22.14 -24.15 -8.16
N ARG A 59 21.83 -24.94 -9.20
CA ARG A 59 21.96 -26.40 -9.20
C ARG A 59 23.41 -26.85 -9.02
N GLY A 60 24.33 -26.27 -9.79
CA GLY A 60 25.76 -26.61 -9.72
C GLY A 60 26.39 -26.34 -8.35
N GLU A 61 25.90 -25.32 -7.64
CA GLU A 61 26.43 -24.87 -6.35
C GLU A 61 25.59 -25.32 -5.14
N GLY A 62 24.47 -26.03 -5.36
CA GLY A 62 23.55 -26.46 -4.31
C GLY A 62 22.88 -25.30 -3.57
N ILE A 63 22.58 -24.20 -4.27
CA ILE A 63 21.99 -22.98 -3.71
C ILE A 63 20.49 -22.98 -3.99
N PRO A 64 19.62 -22.84 -2.96
CA PRO A 64 18.19 -22.72 -3.17
C PRO A 64 17.78 -21.53 -4.04
N LEU A 65 16.74 -21.71 -4.83
CA LEU A 65 16.17 -20.71 -5.72
C LEU A 65 14.68 -20.48 -5.36
N THR A 66 14.31 -19.24 -5.08
CA THR A 66 12.92 -18.85 -4.80
C THR A 66 12.41 -17.88 -5.87
N ALA A 67 11.40 -18.29 -6.63
CA ALA A 67 10.71 -17.42 -7.56
C ALA A 67 9.83 -16.42 -6.82
N ARG A 68 9.89 -15.14 -7.20
CA ARG A 68 9.15 -14.06 -6.55
C ARG A 68 8.54 -13.10 -7.56
N GLY A 69 7.23 -12.89 -7.45
CA GLY A 69 6.52 -11.78 -8.08
C GLY A 69 6.62 -10.51 -7.24
N ALA A 70 5.49 -9.89 -6.91
CA ALA A 70 5.47 -8.68 -6.08
C ALA A 70 5.76 -8.91 -4.57
N GLY A 71 5.93 -10.16 -4.12
CA GLY A 71 6.15 -10.50 -2.71
C GLY A 71 4.96 -10.16 -1.81
N THR A 72 3.74 -10.33 -2.31
CA THR A 72 2.48 -10.05 -1.59
C THR A 72 1.89 -11.27 -0.87
N SER A 73 2.55 -12.43 -0.95
CA SER A 73 2.11 -13.64 -0.25
C SER A 73 2.16 -13.45 1.26
N VAL A 74 1.19 -14.05 1.96
CA VAL A 74 1.08 -14.07 3.42
C VAL A 74 1.54 -15.40 4.03
N ALA A 75 1.97 -16.36 3.21
CA ALA A 75 2.33 -17.70 3.63
C ALA A 75 3.86 -17.91 3.84
N GLY A 76 4.71 -16.96 3.43
CA GLY A 76 6.17 -17.07 3.58
C GLY A 76 6.86 -17.91 2.51
N ASN A 77 6.15 -18.22 1.42
CA ASN A 77 6.66 -18.95 0.27
C ASN A 77 7.37 -18.06 -0.77
N ALA A 78 7.26 -16.73 -0.64
CA ALA A 78 7.94 -15.79 -1.54
C ALA A 78 9.30 -15.31 -0.99
N VAL A 79 9.85 -16.00 0.02
CA VAL A 79 11.14 -15.69 0.66
C VAL A 79 11.99 -16.94 0.84
N GLY A 80 13.30 -16.81 0.65
CA GLY A 80 14.24 -17.93 0.69
C GLY A 80 15.65 -17.48 1.06
N ALA A 81 16.45 -18.42 1.58
CA ALA A 81 17.80 -18.14 2.07
C ALA A 81 18.84 -18.05 0.95
N GLY A 82 18.56 -18.61 -0.23
CA GLY A 82 19.45 -18.62 -1.39
C GLY A 82 19.26 -17.43 -2.32
N VAL A 83 19.01 -17.69 -3.60
CA VAL A 83 18.75 -16.68 -4.64
C VAL A 83 17.27 -16.43 -4.77
N ILE A 84 16.86 -15.16 -4.75
CA ILE A 84 15.52 -14.73 -5.13
C ILE A 84 15.52 -14.27 -6.59
N LEU A 85 14.62 -14.82 -7.41
CA LEU A 85 14.32 -14.33 -8.76
C LEU A 85 13.13 -13.36 -8.70
N ASP A 86 13.37 -12.06 -8.87
CA ASP A 86 12.30 -11.04 -8.95
C ASP A 86 11.91 -10.76 -10.41
N PHE A 87 10.73 -11.24 -10.80
CA PHE A 87 10.20 -11.06 -12.15
C PHE A 87 9.56 -9.69 -12.38
N GLY A 88 9.23 -8.96 -11.31
CA GLY A 88 8.43 -7.73 -11.41
C GLY A 88 9.15 -6.56 -12.07
N ARG A 89 10.48 -6.62 -12.20
CA ARG A 89 11.28 -5.52 -12.76
C ARG A 89 11.33 -5.52 -14.29
N HIS A 90 11.70 -6.65 -14.90
CA HIS A 90 11.98 -6.72 -16.35
C HIS A 90 11.09 -7.69 -17.12
N MET A 91 10.65 -8.79 -16.51
CA MET A 91 9.80 -9.82 -17.16
C MET A 91 8.32 -9.57 -16.88
N ASN A 92 7.81 -8.40 -17.28
CA ASN A 92 6.45 -7.93 -16.97
C ASN A 92 5.63 -7.52 -18.21
N ARG A 93 5.91 -8.13 -19.37
CA ARG A 93 5.22 -7.81 -20.63
C ARG A 93 4.02 -8.71 -20.89
N ILE A 94 2.97 -8.09 -21.44
CA ILE A 94 1.90 -8.80 -22.14
C ILE A 94 2.42 -9.09 -23.55
N VAL A 95 2.82 -10.33 -23.81
CA VAL A 95 3.47 -10.76 -25.06
C VAL A 95 2.47 -10.71 -26.22
N SER A 96 1.25 -11.20 -26.00
CA SER A 96 0.15 -11.07 -26.95
C SER A 96 -1.21 -11.12 -26.25
N LEU A 97 -2.22 -10.53 -26.87
CA LEU A 97 -3.61 -10.59 -26.45
C LEU A 97 -4.47 -10.85 -27.70
N ASP A 98 -5.20 -11.95 -27.69
CA ASP A 98 -6.10 -12.34 -28.78
C ASP A 98 -7.57 -12.31 -28.30
N PRO A 99 -8.34 -11.28 -28.70
CA PRO A 99 -9.76 -11.18 -28.36
C PRO A 99 -10.63 -12.27 -28.98
N GLN A 100 -10.22 -12.86 -30.11
CA GLN A 100 -11.02 -13.87 -30.81
C GLN A 100 -10.96 -15.21 -30.07
N SER A 101 -9.76 -15.68 -29.74
CA SER A 101 -9.59 -16.87 -28.90
C SER A 101 -9.83 -16.59 -27.41
N ARG A 102 -9.96 -15.32 -27.01
CA ARG A 102 -10.05 -14.85 -25.62
C ARG A 102 -8.89 -15.37 -24.79
N THR A 103 -7.68 -15.18 -25.29
CA THR A 103 -6.46 -15.59 -24.58
C THR A 103 -5.44 -14.45 -24.55
N ALA A 104 -4.52 -14.51 -23.59
CA ALA A 104 -3.35 -13.66 -23.56
C ALA A 104 -2.12 -14.49 -23.19
N VAL A 105 -0.99 -14.15 -23.79
CA VAL A 105 0.33 -14.68 -23.42
C VAL A 105 1.05 -13.61 -22.61
N VAL A 106 1.49 -13.96 -21.41
CA VAL A 106 2.05 -13.01 -20.44
C VAL A 106 3.31 -13.54 -19.78
N GLU A 107 4.25 -12.63 -19.50
CA GLU A 107 5.39 -12.91 -18.63
C GLU A 107 4.95 -12.92 -17.15
N PRO A 108 5.66 -13.66 -16.27
CA PRO A 108 5.27 -13.88 -14.87
C PRO A 108 5.20 -12.60 -14.01
N GLY A 109 5.89 -11.54 -14.41
CA GLY A 109 5.92 -10.25 -13.71
C GLY A 109 4.79 -9.29 -14.07
N VAL A 110 3.92 -9.63 -15.04
CA VAL A 110 2.77 -8.79 -15.41
C VAL A 110 1.86 -8.59 -14.20
N VAL A 111 1.55 -7.34 -13.85
CA VAL A 111 0.58 -7.02 -12.79
C VAL A 111 -0.83 -7.30 -13.31
N GLN A 112 -1.68 -7.91 -12.49
CA GLN A 112 -3.03 -8.31 -12.92
C GLN A 112 -3.83 -7.14 -13.51
N SER A 113 -3.77 -5.97 -12.87
CA SER A 113 -4.51 -4.77 -13.34
C SER A 113 -4.04 -4.26 -14.70
N ASP A 114 -2.79 -4.52 -15.08
CA ASP A 114 -2.24 -4.09 -16.36
C ASP A 114 -2.81 -4.97 -17.48
N LEU A 115 -2.89 -6.30 -17.25
CA LEU A 115 -3.59 -7.22 -18.13
C LEU A 115 -5.09 -6.89 -18.21
N GLN A 116 -5.70 -6.56 -17.07
CA GLN A 116 -7.09 -6.14 -17.01
C GLN A 116 -7.35 -4.90 -17.87
N SER A 117 -6.47 -3.91 -17.78
CA SER A 117 -6.58 -2.65 -18.55
C SER A 117 -6.40 -2.90 -20.05
N ALA A 118 -5.45 -3.77 -20.43
CA ALA A 118 -5.23 -4.14 -21.83
C ALA A 118 -6.42 -4.90 -22.45
N ALA A 119 -7.09 -5.75 -21.67
CA ALA A 119 -8.24 -6.54 -22.14
C ALA A 119 -9.56 -5.75 -22.18
N ALA A 120 -9.68 -4.67 -21.40
CA ALA A 120 -10.93 -3.93 -21.20
C ALA A 120 -11.52 -3.35 -22.50
N SER A 121 -10.67 -2.88 -23.42
CA SER A 121 -11.08 -2.33 -24.73
C SER A 121 -11.82 -3.35 -25.62
N HIS A 122 -11.68 -4.64 -25.32
CA HIS A 122 -12.31 -5.74 -26.03
C HIS A 122 -13.53 -6.32 -25.28
N GLY A 123 -13.96 -5.71 -24.17
CA GLY A 123 -15.01 -6.26 -23.31
C GLY A 123 -14.59 -7.55 -22.60
N LEU A 124 -13.28 -7.77 -22.45
CA LEU A 124 -12.69 -8.95 -21.84
C LEU A 124 -11.96 -8.59 -20.55
N ARG A 125 -11.75 -9.60 -19.71
CA ARG A 125 -11.00 -9.49 -18.47
C ARG A 125 -10.27 -10.78 -18.13
N PHE A 126 -9.24 -10.69 -17.28
CA PHE A 126 -8.74 -11.87 -16.59
C PHE A 126 -9.68 -12.19 -15.41
N GLY A 127 -10.04 -13.46 -15.24
CA GLY A 127 -11.08 -13.87 -14.30
C GLY A 127 -10.77 -13.51 -12.85
N PRO A 128 -9.71 -14.10 -12.25
CA PRO A 128 -9.38 -13.91 -10.84
C PRO A 128 -9.05 -12.45 -10.48
N ASP A 129 -9.57 -11.99 -9.34
CA ASP A 129 -9.43 -10.62 -8.85
C ASP A 129 -9.07 -10.53 -7.36
N PRO A 130 -7.87 -10.97 -6.97
CA PRO A 130 -7.41 -10.85 -5.59
C PRO A 130 -7.44 -9.40 -5.11
N SER A 131 -7.55 -9.19 -3.79
CA SER A 131 -7.44 -7.85 -3.17
C SER A 131 -6.11 -7.12 -3.48
N THR A 132 -5.14 -7.88 -4.00
CA THR A 132 -3.84 -7.40 -4.43
C THR A 132 -3.73 -7.14 -5.94
N SER A 133 -4.80 -7.22 -6.71
CA SER A 133 -4.83 -7.14 -8.19
C SER A 133 -4.01 -6.00 -8.81
N ASN A 134 -4.00 -4.82 -8.19
CA ASN A 134 -3.21 -3.66 -8.66
C ASN A 134 -1.71 -3.72 -8.35
N ARG A 135 -1.20 -4.84 -7.81
CA ARG A 135 0.24 -5.07 -7.58
C ARG A 135 0.68 -6.53 -7.64
N CYS A 136 -0.19 -7.52 -7.44
CA CYS A 136 0.19 -8.92 -7.58
C CYS A 136 0.48 -9.24 -9.04
N THR A 137 1.44 -10.12 -9.27
CA THR A 137 1.83 -10.52 -10.62
C THR A 137 1.20 -11.86 -11.00
N ILE A 138 0.96 -12.10 -12.29
CA ILE A 138 0.36 -13.34 -12.79
C ILE A 138 1.17 -14.57 -12.35
N GLY A 139 2.50 -14.52 -12.38
CA GLY A 139 3.34 -15.63 -11.89
C GLY A 139 3.15 -15.90 -10.39
N GLY A 140 2.96 -14.86 -9.57
CA GLY A 140 2.62 -15.02 -8.15
C GLY A 140 1.22 -15.59 -7.93
N MET A 141 0.26 -15.23 -8.80
CA MET A 141 -1.09 -15.81 -8.78
C MET A 141 -1.05 -17.30 -9.14
N ILE A 142 -0.27 -17.68 -10.16
CA ILE A 142 -0.04 -19.08 -10.53
C ILE A 142 0.59 -19.84 -9.36
N GLY A 143 1.61 -19.29 -8.72
CA GLY A 143 2.28 -19.94 -7.58
C GLY A 143 1.36 -20.26 -6.41
N ASN A 144 0.33 -19.45 -6.14
CA ASN A 144 -0.56 -19.63 -4.98
C ASN A 144 -1.96 -20.18 -5.32
N ASN A 145 -2.23 -20.43 -6.60
CA ASN A 145 -3.61 -20.61 -7.11
C ASN A 145 -4.55 -19.49 -6.63
N ALA A 146 -4.09 -18.25 -6.77
CA ALA A 146 -4.79 -17.10 -6.23
C ALA A 146 -6.22 -17.00 -6.77
N CYS A 147 -7.09 -16.48 -5.92
CA CYS A 147 -8.50 -16.32 -6.18
C CYS A 147 -8.89 -14.84 -5.97
N GLY A 148 -10.18 -14.57 -5.87
CA GLY A 148 -10.67 -13.24 -5.54
C GLY A 148 -12.14 -13.24 -5.20
N SER A 149 -12.70 -12.05 -5.04
CA SER A 149 -14.10 -11.92 -4.65
C SER A 149 -15.05 -12.46 -5.71
N ARG A 150 -14.62 -12.55 -6.97
CA ARG A 150 -15.46 -13.00 -8.08
C ARG A 150 -15.16 -14.41 -8.57
N THR A 151 -14.51 -15.22 -7.73
CA THR A 151 -14.20 -16.62 -8.05
C THR A 151 -15.44 -17.44 -8.37
N LEU A 152 -16.59 -17.18 -7.74
CA LEU A 152 -17.85 -17.86 -8.06
C LEU A 152 -18.30 -17.64 -9.52
N GLY A 153 -18.04 -16.46 -10.09
CA GLY A 153 -18.37 -16.12 -11.47
C GLY A 153 -17.27 -16.47 -12.49
N TYR A 154 -16.00 -16.32 -12.11
CA TYR A 154 -14.88 -16.35 -13.06
C TYR A 154 -13.84 -17.46 -12.79
N GLY A 155 -14.01 -18.26 -11.74
CA GLY A 155 -13.09 -19.31 -11.34
C GLY A 155 -11.82 -18.82 -10.66
N ARG A 156 -10.94 -19.77 -10.34
CA ARG A 156 -9.63 -19.56 -9.70
C ARG A 156 -8.55 -19.34 -10.76
N THR A 157 -7.31 -19.08 -10.33
CA THR A 157 -6.19 -19.00 -11.29
C THR A 157 -6.04 -20.30 -12.08
N SER A 158 -6.16 -21.47 -11.44
CA SER A 158 -6.08 -22.77 -12.13
C SER A 158 -7.14 -22.96 -13.21
N ASP A 159 -8.33 -22.38 -13.03
CA ASP A 159 -9.41 -22.45 -14.02
C ASP A 159 -9.14 -21.59 -15.25
N ASN A 160 -8.28 -20.57 -15.11
CA ASN A 160 -7.96 -19.58 -16.14
C ASN A 160 -6.57 -19.77 -16.79
N VAL A 161 -5.73 -20.68 -16.29
CA VAL A 161 -4.47 -21.05 -16.97
C VAL A 161 -4.76 -22.08 -18.06
N VAL A 162 -4.25 -21.80 -19.26
CA VAL A 162 -4.36 -22.69 -20.45
C VAL A 162 -3.07 -23.48 -20.65
N GLY A 163 -1.92 -22.83 -20.45
CA GLY A 163 -0.61 -23.43 -20.62
C GLY A 163 0.49 -22.57 -20.04
N THR A 164 1.67 -23.15 -19.85
CA THR A 164 2.82 -22.48 -19.25
C THR A 164 4.12 -22.99 -19.87
N ASP A 165 5.06 -22.10 -20.13
CA ASP A 165 6.46 -22.46 -20.38
C ASP A 165 7.22 -22.38 -19.06
N VAL A 166 7.86 -23.49 -18.69
CA VAL A 166 8.49 -23.65 -17.37
C VAL A 166 9.88 -24.26 -17.45
N LEU A 167 10.70 -23.94 -16.45
CA LEU A 167 11.97 -24.59 -16.15
C LEU A 167 11.79 -25.41 -14.87
N THR A 168 11.95 -26.73 -14.94
CA THR A 168 11.85 -27.61 -13.77
C THR A 168 13.11 -27.57 -12.93
N GLY A 169 13.07 -28.17 -11.74
CA GLY A 169 14.25 -28.28 -10.89
C GLY A 169 15.42 -28.94 -11.59
N THR A 170 15.19 -29.88 -12.52
CA THR A 170 16.23 -30.54 -13.36
C THR A 170 16.80 -29.67 -14.48
N ALA A 171 16.40 -28.40 -14.58
CA ALA A 171 16.69 -27.47 -15.69
C ALA A 171 16.08 -27.89 -17.05
N GLU A 172 15.14 -28.83 -17.05
CA GLU A 172 14.37 -29.17 -18.25
C GLU A 172 13.39 -28.04 -18.59
N ARG A 173 13.35 -27.63 -19.87
CA ARG A 173 12.33 -26.70 -20.39
C ARG A 173 11.13 -27.50 -20.87
N VAL A 174 9.97 -27.25 -20.28
CA VAL A 174 8.73 -27.96 -20.61
C VAL A 174 7.64 -26.95 -20.95
N ARG A 175 6.94 -27.19 -22.06
CA ARG A 175 5.73 -26.47 -22.43
C ARG A 175 4.51 -27.29 -22.02
N LEU A 176 3.78 -26.80 -21.03
CA LEU A 176 2.56 -27.44 -20.51
C LEU A 176 1.33 -26.84 -21.19
N GLY A 177 0.28 -27.65 -21.37
CA GLY A 177 -0.95 -27.28 -22.09
C GLY A 177 -0.92 -27.59 -23.60
N SER A 178 0.19 -28.14 -24.11
CA SER A 178 0.31 -28.69 -25.46
C SER A 178 0.75 -30.15 -25.46
N THR A 179 0.63 -30.83 -26.61
CA THR A 179 1.18 -32.18 -26.79
C THR A 179 2.71 -32.12 -26.76
N THR A 180 3.32 -32.51 -25.63
CA THR A 180 4.76 -32.51 -25.43
C THR A 180 5.20 -33.81 -24.76
N THR A 181 6.35 -34.34 -25.16
CA THR A 181 7.01 -35.49 -24.53
C THR A 181 8.14 -35.00 -23.64
N SER A 182 8.20 -35.50 -22.42
CA SER A 182 9.20 -35.12 -21.41
C SER A 182 9.35 -36.27 -20.41
N PRO A 183 10.57 -36.60 -19.96
CA PRO A 183 10.79 -37.61 -18.93
C PRO A 183 9.98 -37.34 -17.65
N ILE A 184 9.88 -36.07 -17.24
CA ILE A 184 9.11 -35.67 -16.05
C ILE A 184 7.63 -36.01 -16.23
N LEU A 185 7.08 -35.82 -17.44
CA LEU A 185 5.68 -36.15 -17.72
C LEU A 185 5.44 -37.68 -17.68
N ASP A 186 6.42 -38.47 -18.09
CA ASP A 186 6.34 -39.93 -18.03
C ASP A 186 6.40 -40.43 -16.57
N ASP A 187 7.31 -39.88 -15.76
CA ASP A 187 7.40 -40.18 -14.33
C ASP A 187 6.09 -39.78 -13.61
N LEU A 188 5.54 -38.61 -13.94
CA LEU A 188 4.30 -38.13 -13.36
C LEU A 188 3.10 -39.03 -13.71
N ARG A 189 3.06 -39.62 -14.91
CA ARG A 189 2.05 -40.63 -15.28
C ARG A 189 2.20 -41.88 -14.41
N GLY A 190 3.43 -42.34 -14.18
CA GLY A 190 3.71 -43.47 -13.29
C GLY A 190 3.25 -43.21 -11.85
N ILE A 191 3.59 -42.05 -11.30
CA ILE A 191 3.16 -41.60 -9.97
C ILE A 191 1.63 -41.56 -9.88
N THR A 192 0.98 -40.92 -10.85
CA THR A 192 -0.48 -40.80 -10.91
C THR A 192 -1.15 -42.17 -10.97
N ALA A 193 -0.67 -43.07 -11.83
CA ALA A 193 -1.20 -44.42 -11.96
C ALA A 193 -1.10 -45.21 -10.65
N SER A 194 -0.02 -45.02 -9.89
CA SER A 194 0.18 -45.67 -8.59
C SER A 194 -0.72 -45.12 -7.47
N GLY A 195 -1.18 -43.87 -7.61
CA GLY A 195 -1.94 -43.13 -6.60
C GLY A 195 -3.42 -42.90 -6.88
N LEU A 196 -3.99 -43.45 -7.96
CA LEU A 196 -5.35 -43.10 -8.44
C LEU A 196 -6.45 -43.12 -7.38
N ALA A 197 -6.43 -44.11 -6.48
CA ALA A 197 -7.42 -44.23 -5.41
C ALA A 197 -7.33 -43.02 -4.46
N THR A 198 -6.15 -42.78 -3.90
CA THR A 198 -5.88 -41.64 -3.01
C THR A 198 -6.20 -40.31 -3.68
N ILE A 199 -5.78 -40.13 -4.94
CA ILE A 199 -6.03 -38.89 -5.69
C ILE A 199 -7.54 -38.61 -5.80
N ARG A 200 -8.35 -39.62 -6.15
CA ARG A 200 -9.81 -39.45 -6.31
C ARG A 200 -10.55 -39.16 -5.00
N THR A 201 -10.05 -39.64 -3.86
CA THR A 201 -10.78 -39.56 -2.59
C THR A 201 -10.34 -38.40 -1.71
N GLU A 202 -9.10 -37.94 -1.83
CA GLU A 202 -8.55 -36.92 -0.92
C GLU A 202 -8.40 -35.54 -1.56
N PHE A 203 -8.36 -35.42 -2.89
CA PHE A 203 -8.05 -34.17 -3.59
C PHE A 203 -9.26 -33.60 -4.33
N GLY A 204 -9.32 -32.27 -4.44
CA GLY A 204 -10.39 -31.58 -5.17
C GLY A 204 -11.81 -31.83 -4.65
N ARG A 205 -11.99 -32.11 -3.35
CA ARG A 205 -13.29 -32.48 -2.75
C ARG A 205 -14.29 -31.32 -2.73
N PHE A 206 -13.80 -30.08 -2.74
CA PHE A 206 -14.59 -28.86 -2.83
C PHE A 206 -13.76 -27.72 -3.46
N GLY A 207 -14.43 -26.63 -3.89
CA GLY A 207 -13.84 -25.59 -4.73
C GLY A 207 -12.61 -24.86 -4.15
N ARG A 208 -12.49 -24.76 -2.81
CA ARG A 208 -11.36 -24.09 -2.13
C ARG A 208 -10.42 -25.05 -1.41
N GLN A 209 -10.34 -26.31 -1.85
CA GLN A 209 -9.27 -27.20 -1.40
C GLN A 209 -7.96 -26.86 -2.12
N VAL A 210 -7.15 -25.94 -1.57
CA VAL A 210 -5.92 -25.44 -2.21
C VAL A 210 -4.64 -25.91 -1.50
N SER A 211 -4.70 -26.40 -0.27
CA SER A 211 -3.52 -26.92 0.44
C SER A 211 -2.90 -28.13 -0.26
N GLY A 212 -1.59 -28.13 -0.43
CA GLY A 212 -0.80 -29.15 -1.13
C GLY A 212 -0.81 -29.01 -2.65
N TYR A 213 -0.33 -30.04 -3.35
CA TYR A 213 -0.40 -30.07 -4.82
C TYR A 213 -1.78 -30.50 -5.32
N ALA A 214 -2.28 -29.86 -6.38
CA ALA A 214 -3.59 -30.12 -6.98
C ALA A 214 -3.57 -31.38 -7.87
N LEU A 215 -3.32 -32.55 -7.25
CA LEU A 215 -3.13 -33.82 -7.94
C LEU A 215 -4.39 -34.32 -8.64
N GLU A 216 -5.58 -33.84 -8.27
CA GLU A 216 -6.84 -34.18 -8.94
C GLU A 216 -6.82 -33.85 -10.43
N HIS A 217 -6.06 -32.82 -10.84
CA HIS A 217 -5.94 -32.44 -12.25
C HIS A 217 -5.20 -33.49 -13.09
N LEU A 218 -4.44 -34.40 -12.47
CA LEU A 218 -3.73 -35.48 -13.13
C LEU A 218 -4.63 -36.69 -13.42
N LEU A 219 -5.84 -36.75 -12.87
CA LEU A 219 -6.73 -37.88 -13.10
C LEU A 219 -7.05 -38.05 -14.60
N PRO A 220 -7.19 -39.30 -15.10
CA PRO A 220 -7.54 -39.55 -16.49
C PRO A 220 -8.82 -38.84 -16.94
N GLU A 221 -9.85 -38.81 -16.08
CA GLU A 221 -11.10 -38.08 -16.29
C GLU A 221 -10.92 -36.56 -16.41
N ASN A 222 -9.83 -36.02 -15.84
CA ASN A 222 -9.42 -34.62 -15.95
C ASN A 222 -8.38 -34.39 -17.06
N ARG A 223 -8.13 -35.41 -17.90
CA ARG A 223 -7.26 -35.36 -19.08
C ARG A 223 -5.78 -35.14 -18.77
N PHE A 224 -5.33 -35.50 -17.56
CA PHE A 224 -3.92 -35.37 -17.15
C PHE A 224 -3.40 -33.94 -17.36
N ASP A 225 -4.09 -32.95 -16.79
CA ASP A 225 -3.80 -31.53 -16.97
C ASP A 225 -2.69 -31.06 -16.01
N VAL A 226 -1.45 -31.19 -16.49
CA VAL A 226 -0.25 -30.82 -15.72
C VAL A 226 -0.12 -29.30 -15.56
N ALA A 227 -0.62 -28.50 -16.53
CA ALA A 227 -0.58 -27.05 -16.42
C ALA A 227 -1.41 -26.57 -15.24
N ARG A 228 -2.61 -27.15 -15.04
CA ARG A 228 -3.47 -26.87 -13.89
C ARG A 228 -2.93 -27.44 -12.58
N MET A 229 -2.36 -28.64 -12.59
CA MET A 229 -1.72 -29.21 -11.39
C MET A 229 -0.57 -28.34 -10.85
N LEU A 230 0.19 -27.71 -11.75
CA LEU A 230 1.29 -26.81 -11.37
C LEU A 230 0.79 -25.52 -10.69
N VAL A 231 -0.45 -25.09 -10.93
CA VAL A 231 -1.01 -23.90 -10.30
C VAL A 231 -1.25 -24.18 -8.81
N GLY A 232 -0.63 -23.40 -7.94
CA GLY A 232 -0.60 -23.64 -6.49
C GLY A 232 0.64 -24.38 -6.01
N SER A 233 1.60 -24.71 -6.89
CA SER A 233 2.82 -25.41 -6.49
C SER A 233 3.85 -24.53 -5.76
N GLU A 234 3.56 -23.26 -5.49
CA GLU A 234 4.40 -22.34 -4.71
C GLU A 234 5.86 -22.21 -5.17
N GLY A 235 6.10 -22.43 -6.47
CA GLY A 235 7.45 -22.42 -7.06
C GLY A 235 8.36 -23.56 -6.60
N THR A 236 7.82 -24.63 -6.00
CA THR A 236 8.60 -25.79 -5.52
C THR A 236 8.87 -26.83 -6.63
N LEU A 237 8.11 -26.80 -7.73
CA LEU A 237 8.21 -27.79 -8.82
C LEU A 237 8.89 -27.21 -10.07
N ALA A 238 8.54 -25.99 -10.45
CA ALA A 238 9.09 -25.32 -11.63
C ALA A 238 9.03 -23.81 -11.52
N VAL A 239 9.86 -23.14 -12.32
CA VAL A 239 9.86 -21.69 -12.50
C VAL A 239 9.13 -21.35 -13.81
N VAL A 240 8.01 -20.63 -13.72
CA VAL A 240 7.23 -20.18 -14.87
C VAL A 240 7.92 -19.00 -15.54
N THR A 241 8.17 -19.10 -16.84
CA THR A 241 8.76 -18.01 -17.64
C THR A 241 7.75 -17.33 -18.56
N GLU A 242 6.67 -18.01 -18.93
CA GLU A 242 5.56 -17.49 -19.71
C GLU A 242 4.28 -18.27 -19.37
N ALA A 243 3.12 -17.60 -19.39
CA ALA A 243 1.83 -18.23 -19.21
C ALA A 243 0.84 -17.80 -20.30
N THR A 244 0.10 -18.77 -20.84
CA THR A 244 -1.09 -18.52 -21.65
C THR A 244 -2.31 -18.57 -20.73
N VAL A 245 -3.03 -17.47 -20.63
CA VAL A 245 -4.21 -17.32 -19.78
C VAL A 245 -5.47 -17.11 -20.61
N ARG A 246 -6.58 -17.60 -20.10
CA ARG A 246 -7.93 -17.37 -20.63
C ARG A 246 -8.45 -16.02 -20.14
N LEU A 247 -9.16 -15.32 -21.02
CA LEU A 247 -9.94 -14.13 -20.73
C LEU A 247 -11.44 -14.46 -20.76
N VAL A 248 -12.20 -13.81 -19.88
CA VAL A 248 -13.65 -13.97 -19.76
C VAL A 248 -14.35 -12.66 -20.12
N SER A 249 -15.61 -12.75 -20.54
CA SER A 249 -16.45 -11.58 -20.79
C SER A 249 -17.00 -11.03 -19.48
N ASP A 250 -16.97 -9.72 -19.29
CA ASP A 250 -17.61 -9.07 -18.14
C ASP A 250 -19.07 -8.69 -18.52
N PRO A 251 -20.09 -9.06 -17.75
CA PRO A 251 -21.47 -8.70 -18.05
C PRO A 251 -21.73 -7.19 -18.00
N ALA A 252 -22.76 -6.74 -18.73
CA ALA A 252 -23.06 -5.31 -18.88
C ALA A 252 -23.57 -4.64 -17.59
N HIS A 253 -24.29 -5.38 -16.74
CA HIS A 253 -24.87 -4.86 -15.50
C HIS A 253 -24.44 -5.69 -14.30
N ARG A 254 -24.11 -4.98 -13.21
CA ARG A 254 -23.71 -5.52 -11.91
C ARG A 254 -24.49 -4.79 -10.84
N VAL A 255 -25.05 -5.53 -9.88
CA VAL A 255 -25.75 -4.96 -8.74
C VAL A 255 -25.22 -5.61 -7.47
N LEU A 256 -24.89 -4.76 -6.50
CA LEU A 256 -24.48 -5.19 -5.16
C LEU A 256 -25.71 -5.26 -4.25
N VAL A 257 -25.85 -6.36 -3.52
CA VAL A 257 -26.81 -6.53 -2.44
C VAL A 257 -26.02 -6.70 -1.15
N VAL A 258 -26.32 -5.87 -0.15
CA VAL A 258 -25.77 -6.03 1.20
C VAL A 258 -26.84 -6.64 2.07
N LEU A 259 -26.56 -7.79 2.67
CA LEU A 259 -27.46 -8.53 3.57
C LEU A 259 -26.94 -8.40 5.01
N GLY A 260 -27.78 -7.99 5.96
CA GLY A 260 -27.42 -7.86 7.38
C GLY A 260 -27.82 -9.07 8.24
N TYR A 261 -26.91 -9.52 9.10
CA TYR A 261 -27.07 -10.68 9.98
C TYR A 261 -26.75 -10.32 11.44
N PRO A 262 -27.25 -11.09 12.43
CA PRO A 262 -26.99 -10.80 13.84
C PRO A 262 -25.51 -10.98 14.23
N ASP A 263 -24.79 -11.89 13.58
CA ASP A 263 -23.36 -12.16 13.79
C ASP A 263 -22.74 -12.83 12.55
N ILE A 264 -21.43 -13.02 12.57
CA ILE A 264 -20.66 -13.56 11.44
C ILE A 264 -20.96 -15.03 11.16
N ALA A 265 -21.29 -15.83 12.19
CA ALA A 265 -21.63 -17.23 12.02
C ALA A 265 -22.99 -17.40 11.34
N ALA A 266 -23.99 -16.59 11.71
CA ALA A 266 -25.29 -16.54 11.05
C ALA A 266 -25.18 -16.08 9.58
N ALA A 267 -24.23 -15.20 9.26
CA ALA A 267 -23.90 -14.89 7.87
C ALA A 267 -23.28 -16.10 7.16
N GLY A 268 -22.46 -16.90 7.85
CA GLY A 268 -21.94 -18.18 7.36
C GLY A 268 -23.03 -19.22 7.07
N ASP A 269 -24.03 -19.34 7.96
CA ASP A 269 -25.18 -20.24 7.78
C ASP A 269 -25.99 -19.92 6.53
N ALA A 270 -26.04 -18.64 6.14
CA ALA A 270 -26.78 -18.18 4.97
C ALA A 270 -26.03 -18.42 3.65
N ALA A 271 -24.73 -18.73 3.67
CA ALA A 271 -23.91 -18.85 2.47
C ALA A 271 -24.47 -19.89 1.46
N PRO A 272 -24.89 -21.11 1.86
CA PRO A 272 -25.49 -22.08 0.93
C PRO A 272 -26.75 -21.56 0.23
N VAL A 273 -27.63 -20.85 0.96
CA VAL A 273 -28.86 -20.27 0.39
C VAL A 273 -28.51 -19.16 -0.61
N VAL A 274 -27.53 -18.32 -0.29
CA VAL A 274 -27.05 -17.28 -1.21
C VAL A 274 -26.52 -17.89 -2.52
N LEU A 275 -25.83 -19.04 -2.45
CA LEU A 275 -25.31 -19.73 -3.63
C LEU A 275 -26.39 -20.24 -4.59
N GLU A 276 -27.59 -20.56 -4.11
CA GLU A 276 -28.73 -20.96 -4.95
C GLU A 276 -29.13 -19.86 -5.95
N HIS A 277 -28.79 -18.59 -5.65
CA HIS A 277 -29.03 -17.45 -6.53
C HIS A 277 -27.94 -17.23 -7.60
N SER A 278 -26.93 -18.11 -7.67
CA SER A 278 -25.80 -18.03 -8.60
C SER A 278 -25.12 -16.65 -8.61
N PRO A 279 -24.64 -16.17 -7.44
CA PRO A 279 -23.96 -14.87 -7.35
C PRO A 279 -22.58 -14.93 -8.02
N THR A 280 -22.07 -13.80 -8.47
CA THR A 280 -20.68 -13.68 -8.91
C THR A 280 -19.73 -13.48 -7.75
N ALA A 281 -20.19 -12.89 -6.64
CA ALA A 281 -19.43 -12.71 -5.41
C ALA A 281 -20.33 -12.89 -4.19
N CYS A 282 -19.78 -13.42 -3.09
CA CYS A 282 -20.43 -13.50 -1.79
C CYS A 282 -19.37 -13.37 -0.69
N GLU A 283 -19.24 -12.14 -0.16
CA GLU A 283 -18.20 -11.79 0.82
C GLU A 283 -18.76 -11.53 2.20
N GLY A 284 -18.20 -12.15 3.23
CA GLY A 284 -18.52 -11.85 4.62
C GLY A 284 -17.67 -10.70 5.17
N ILE A 285 -18.29 -9.81 5.94
CA ILE A 285 -17.61 -8.76 6.71
C ILE A 285 -18.26 -8.59 8.08
N ASP A 286 -17.43 -8.57 9.12
CA ASP A 286 -17.84 -8.40 10.51
C ASP A 286 -17.86 -6.92 10.94
N ALA A 287 -18.76 -6.53 11.85
CA ALA A 287 -18.85 -5.19 12.44
C ALA A 287 -17.51 -4.68 12.98
N ARG A 288 -16.69 -5.56 13.55
CA ARG A 288 -15.40 -5.17 14.09
C ARG A 288 -14.48 -4.52 13.04
N ILE A 289 -14.55 -4.92 11.76
CA ILE A 289 -13.79 -4.27 10.67
C ILE A 289 -14.37 -2.91 10.32
N VAL A 290 -15.70 -2.83 10.27
CA VAL A 290 -16.42 -1.58 9.97
C VAL A 290 -16.13 -0.53 11.04
N ASP A 291 -16.10 -0.92 12.31
CA ASP A 291 -15.82 -0.03 13.43
C ASP A 291 -14.39 0.50 13.39
N VAL A 292 -13.41 -0.33 13.03
CA VAL A 292 -12.02 0.14 12.78
C VAL A 292 -11.97 1.21 11.69
N VAL A 293 -12.76 1.10 10.62
CA VAL A 293 -12.82 2.13 9.57
C VAL A 293 -13.42 3.43 10.11
N ARG A 294 -14.52 3.35 10.86
CA ARG A 294 -15.17 4.52 11.48
C ARG A 294 -14.26 5.22 12.47
N GLU A 295 -13.56 4.49 13.31
CA GLU A 295 -12.62 5.04 14.29
C GLU A 295 -11.45 5.75 13.62
N ARG A 296 -10.88 5.16 12.57
CA ARG A 296 -9.67 5.71 11.91
C ARG A 296 -9.95 6.81 10.90
N ARG A 297 -11.08 6.72 10.18
CA ARG A 297 -11.39 7.61 9.05
C ARG A 297 -12.63 8.48 9.28
N GLY A 298 -13.27 8.35 10.44
CA GLY A 298 -14.47 9.07 10.83
C GLY A 298 -15.77 8.35 10.45
N PRO A 299 -16.90 8.65 11.12
CA PRO A 299 -18.16 7.93 10.92
C PRO A 299 -18.70 7.94 9.47
N SER A 300 -18.47 9.03 8.73
CA SER A 300 -18.92 9.20 7.35
C SER A 300 -18.11 8.41 6.32
N SER A 301 -17.00 7.77 6.73
CA SER A 301 -16.14 6.99 5.84
C SER A 301 -16.71 5.62 5.47
N VAL A 302 -17.73 5.15 6.20
CA VAL A 302 -18.46 3.93 5.90
C VAL A 302 -19.83 4.30 5.35
N PRO A 303 -20.17 3.93 4.09
CA PRO A 303 -21.52 4.12 3.57
C PRO A 303 -22.56 3.43 4.45
N PRO A 304 -23.83 3.88 4.47
CA PRO A 304 -24.85 3.26 5.31
C PRO A 304 -24.99 1.76 4.99
N LEU A 305 -25.07 0.93 6.03
CA LEU A 305 -25.26 -0.52 5.96
C LEU A 305 -26.64 -0.90 6.53
N PRO A 306 -27.27 -1.98 6.06
CA PRO A 306 -28.53 -2.47 6.63
C PRO A 306 -28.31 -2.98 8.08
N ARG A 307 -29.40 -3.13 8.83
CA ARG A 307 -29.36 -3.59 10.23
C ARG A 307 -28.67 -4.96 10.35
N GLY A 308 -27.65 -5.04 11.20
CA GLY A 308 -26.89 -6.25 11.50
C GLY A 308 -25.58 -5.94 12.23
N ALA A 309 -24.88 -6.98 12.68
CA ALA A 309 -23.50 -6.92 13.17
C ALA A 309 -22.51 -7.73 12.31
N ALA A 310 -23.00 -8.36 11.25
CA ALA A 310 -22.20 -8.87 10.15
C ALA A 310 -22.98 -8.70 8.86
N TRP A 311 -22.27 -8.66 7.73
CA TRP A 311 -22.89 -8.50 6.43
C TRP A 311 -22.34 -9.45 5.39
N LEU A 312 -23.20 -9.88 4.47
CA LEU A 312 -22.79 -10.49 3.21
C LEU A 312 -22.92 -9.47 2.08
N PHE A 313 -21.84 -9.26 1.33
CA PHE A 313 -21.82 -8.46 0.12
C PHE A 313 -21.96 -9.42 -1.05
N VAL A 314 -23.15 -9.44 -1.65
CA VAL A 314 -23.52 -10.35 -2.73
C VAL A 314 -23.59 -9.57 -4.04
N GLU A 315 -22.81 -9.97 -5.02
CA GLU A 315 -22.87 -9.39 -6.36
C GLU A 315 -23.65 -10.32 -7.29
N VAL A 316 -24.60 -9.74 -8.02
CA VAL A 316 -25.29 -10.42 -9.13
C VAL A 316 -25.07 -9.63 -10.42
N VAL A 317 -25.02 -10.36 -11.52
CA VAL A 317 -24.72 -9.81 -12.86
C VAL A 317 -25.74 -10.27 -13.88
N GLY A 318 -25.95 -9.50 -14.94
CA GLY A 318 -26.82 -9.86 -16.05
C GLY A 318 -26.67 -8.95 -17.25
N ASP A 319 -27.30 -9.34 -18.35
CA ASP A 319 -27.24 -8.62 -19.63
C ASP A 319 -28.22 -7.44 -19.67
N THR A 320 -29.28 -7.46 -18.86
CA THR A 320 -30.23 -6.35 -18.73
C THR A 320 -30.30 -5.86 -17.29
N LEU A 321 -30.45 -4.54 -17.11
CA LEU A 321 -30.59 -3.94 -15.79
C LEU A 321 -31.83 -4.43 -15.05
N GLY A 322 -32.96 -4.58 -15.75
CA GLY A 322 -34.24 -5.00 -15.15
C GLY A 322 -34.19 -6.41 -14.55
N ASP A 323 -33.60 -7.36 -15.28
CA ASP A 323 -33.44 -8.74 -14.78
C ASP A 323 -32.44 -8.79 -13.63
N THR A 324 -31.33 -8.03 -13.74
CA THR A 324 -30.30 -7.97 -12.69
C THR A 324 -30.85 -7.38 -11.39
N LEU A 325 -31.65 -6.31 -11.47
CA LEU A 325 -32.34 -5.73 -10.30
C LEU A 325 -33.36 -6.71 -9.70
N SER A 326 -34.13 -7.41 -10.55
CA SER A 326 -35.11 -8.40 -10.08
C SER A 326 -34.43 -9.56 -9.33
N ARG A 327 -33.27 -10.01 -9.81
CA ARG A 327 -32.43 -11.02 -9.13
C ARG A 327 -31.85 -10.48 -7.82
N ALA A 328 -31.34 -9.24 -7.81
CA ALA A 328 -30.82 -8.60 -6.62
C ALA A 328 -31.88 -8.49 -5.51
N GLU A 329 -33.10 -8.11 -5.89
CA GLU A 329 -34.26 -8.06 -5.01
C GLU A 329 -34.69 -9.45 -4.50
N ALA A 330 -34.57 -10.49 -5.34
CA ALA A 330 -34.81 -11.87 -4.91
C ALA A 330 -33.79 -12.35 -3.87
N VAL A 331 -32.50 -12.02 -4.05
CA VAL A 331 -31.45 -12.28 -3.05
C VAL A 331 -31.77 -11.59 -1.74
N GLY A 332 -32.12 -10.30 -1.78
CA GLY A 332 -32.47 -9.50 -0.59
C GLY A 332 -33.58 -10.10 0.26
N ARG A 333 -34.60 -10.69 -0.38
CA ARG A 333 -35.74 -11.33 0.30
C ARG A 333 -35.54 -12.81 0.62
N GLY A 334 -34.69 -13.51 -0.12
CA GLY A 334 -34.57 -14.97 -0.10
C GLY A 334 -33.58 -15.54 0.92
N CYS A 335 -32.66 -14.72 1.44
CA CYS A 335 -31.50 -15.22 2.19
C CYS A 335 -31.62 -15.12 3.73
N GLY A 336 -32.82 -14.88 4.27
CA GLY A 336 -33.02 -14.87 5.74
C GLY A 336 -32.32 -13.73 6.49
N ALA A 337 -31.95 -12.65 5.81
CA ALA A 337 -31.30 -11.48 6.42
C ALA A 337 -32.25 -10.70 7.34
N LEU A 338 -31.70 -10.05 8.37
CA LEU A 338 -32.45 -9.14 9.24
C LEU A 338 -32.95 -7.90 8.49
N ASP A 339 -32.16 -7.45 7.53
CA ASP A 339 -32.38 -6.29 6.69
C ASP A 339 -31.46 -6.39 5.46
N HIS A 340 -31.80 -5.71 4.37
CA HIS A 340 -30.98 -5.72 3.16
C HIS A 340 -30.99 -4.38 2.44
N LEU A 341 -29.99 -4.18 1.61
CA LEU A 341 -29.82 -2.99 0.80
C LEU A 341 -29.38 -3.38 -0.61
N VAL A 342 -30.19 -3.02 -1.61
CA VAL A 342 -29.78 -3.08 -3.02
C VAL A 342 -29.07 -1.77 -3.38
N VAL A 343 -27.83 -1.87 -3.84
CA VAL A 343 -26.97 -0.72 -4.15
C VAL A 343 -26.79 -0.62 -5.66
N THR A 344 -27.32 0.46 -6.24
CA THR A 344 -27.22 0.77 -7.67
C THR A 344 -26.27 1.93 -7.99
N ASP A 345 -25.96 2.76 -6.99
CA ASP A 345 -24.99 3.85 -7.14
C ASP A 345 -23.56 3.29 -7.27
N PRO A 346 -22.84 3.55 -8.39
CA PRO A 346 -21.48 3.07 -8.58
C PRO A 346 -20.49 3.59 -7.54
N ALA A 347 -20.64 4.84 -7.10
CA ALA A 347 -19.71 5.45 -6.14
C ALA A 347 -19.82 4.76 -4.77
N ARG A 348 -21.05 4.56 -4.28
CA ARG A 348 -21.32 3.80 -3.06
C ARG A 348 -20.86 2.34 -3.17
N THR A 349 -21.08 1.70 -4.31
CA THR A 349 -20.62 0.32 -4.57
C THR A 349 -19.10 0.22 -4.46
N ALA A 350 -18.37 1.13 -5.11
CA ALA A 350 -16.92 1.18 -5.05
C ALA A 350 -16.39 1.44 -3.62
N ALA A 351 -17.04 2.32 -2.86
CA ALA A 351 -16.68 2.60 -1.47
C ALA A 351 -16.85 1.37 -0.56
N LEU A 352 -17.96 0.63 -0.70
CA LEU A 352 -18.20 -0.62 0.04
C LEU A 352 -17.16 -1.69 -0.33
N TRP A 353 -16.91 -1.92 -1.62
CA TRP A 353 -15.89 -2.87 -2.07
C TRP A 353 -14.47 -2.50 -1.61
N ARG A 354 -14.16 -1.20 -1.51
CA ARG A 354 -12.87 -0.72 -0.99
C ARG A 354 -12.65 -1.11 0.47
N ILE A 355 -13.69 -1.10 1.30
CA ILE A 355 -13.58 -1.57 2.70
C ILE A 355 -13.20 -3.05 2.73
N ARG A 356 -13.88 -3.89 1.92
CA ARG A 356 -13.56 -5.32 1.80
C ARG A 356 -12.15 -5.57 1.24
N ALA A 357 -11.72 -4.79 0.24
CA ALA A 357 -10.41 -4.93 -0.39
C ALA A 357 -9.25 -4.47 0.51
N ASP A 358 -9.44 -3.40 1.31
CA ASP A 358 -8.45 -2.92 2.28
C ASP A 358 -8.43 -3.77 3.59
N GLY A 359 -9.34 -4.76 3.73
CA GLY A 359 -9.58 -5.55 4.94
C GLY A 359 -8.30 -6.11 5.60
N ALA A 360 -7.38 -6.68 4.82
CA ALA A 360 -6.13 -7.24 5.35
C ALA A 360 -5.22 -6.21 6.04
N GLY A 361 -5.24 -4.96 5.60
CA GLY A 361 -4.47 -3.90 6.25
C GLY A 361 -5.24 -3.19 7.36
N LEU A 362 -6.57 -3.02 7.18
CA LEU A 362 -7.46 -2.48 8.22
C LEU A 362 -7.42 -3.36 9.47
N ALA A 363 -7.43 -4.68 9.27
CA ALA A 363 -7.34 -5.68 10.31
C ALA A 363 -5.93 -5.87 10.90
N GLY A 364 -4.96 -4.99 10.58
CA GLY A 364 -3.60 -5.05 11.15
C GLY A 364 -3.51 -4.71 12.64
N ARG A 365 -4.62 -4.30 13.27
CA ARG A 365 -4.75 -4.15 14.72
C ARG A 365 -6.08 -4.71 15.19
N SER A 366 -6.11 -5.36 16.35
CA SER A 366 -7.36 -5.81 16.96
C SER A 366 -8.17 -4.64 17.53
N PRO A 367 -9.45 -4.83 17.90
CA PRO A 367 -10.25 -3.81 18.58
C PRO A 367 -9.61 -3.30 19.90
N ALA A 368 -8.77 -4.11 20.54
CA ALA A 368 -7.98 -3.70 21.71
C ALA A 368 -6.76 -2.81 21.36
N GLY A 369 -6.56 -2.48 20.08
CA GLY A 369 -5.41 -1.71 19.59
C GLY A 369 -4.11 -2.51 19.53
N LEU A 370 -4.13 -3.82 19.78
CA LEU A 370 -2.94 -4.67 19.72
C LEU A 370 -2.56 -4.99 18.27
N PRO A 371 -1.27 -5.21 17.95
CA PRO A 371 -0.87 -5.69 16.63
C PRO A 371 -1.58 -7.01 16.30
N ALA A 372 -2.19 -7.09 15.12
CA ALA A 372 -2.84 -8.30 14.63
C ALA A 372 -2.13 -8.81 13.37
N HIS A 373 -1.95 -10.13 13.32
CA HIS A 373 -0.95 -10.81 12.52
C HIS A 373 -1.57 -11.76 11.49
N SER A 374 -0.87 -11.95 10.36
CA SER A 374 -1.00 -13.13 9.49
C SER A 374 -0.68 -14.42 10.26
N GLY A 375 -0.95 -15.57 9.65
CA GLY A 375 -0.51 -16.89 10.10
C GLY A 375 -1.63 -17.93 9.98
N TRP A 376 -2.87 -17.52 10.27
CA TRP A 376 -4.06 -18.37 10.25
C TRP A 376 -5.25 -17.72 9.51
N GLU A 377 -4.98 -17.07 8.37
CA GLU A 377 -5.94 -16.17 7.70
C GLU A 377 -6.57 -16.73 6.41
N ASP A 378 -6.65 -18.04 6.23
CA ASP A 378 -7.05 -18.61 4.94
C ASP A 378 -7.70 -20.00 5.00
N ALA A 379 -8.24 -20.36 6.15
CA ALA A 379 -8.91 -21.64 6.29
C ALA A 379 -10.18 -21.68 5.43
N ALA A 380 -10.36 -22.77 4.70
CA ALA A 380 -11.57 -23.01 3.93
C ALA A 380 -12.25 -24.32 4.34
N VAL A 381 -13.56 -24.28 4.52
CA VAL A 381 -14.40 -25.47 4.75
C VAL A 381 -15.47 -25.54 3.65
N PRO A 382 -16.12 -26.70 3.41
CA PRO A 382 -17.29 -26.73 2.53
C PRO A 382 -18.29 -25.65 2.95
N PRO A 383 -18.89 -24.86 2.03
CA PRO A 383 -19.77 -23.73 2.40
C PRO A 383 -20.92 -24.11 3.34
N ALA A 384 -21.43 -25.34 3.23
CA ALA A 384 -22.48 -25.88 4.11
C ALA A 384 -22.06 -26.03 5.57
N GLN A 385 -20.76 -26.02 5.86
CA GLN A 385 -20.17 -26.15 7.19
C GLN A 385 -19.65 -24.82 7.74
N LEU A 386 -19.73 -23.73 6.97
CA LEU A 386 -19.06 -22.47 7.31
C LEU A 386 -19.58 -21.87 8.63
N GLY A 387 -20.90 -21.84 8.84
CA GLY A 387 -21.48 -21.30 10.07
C GLY A 387 -21.06 -22.06 11.32
N ASP A 388 -21.10 -23.40 11.28
CA ASP A 388 -20.64 -24.27 12.38
C ASP A 388 -19.15 -24.08 12.66
N TYR A 389 -18.32 -24.08 11.62
CA TYR A 389 -16.89 -23.80 11.74
C TYR A 389 -16.60 -22.42 12.37
N LEU A 390 -17.33 -21.37 11.97
CA LEU A 390 -17.13 -20.03 12.53
C LEU A 390 -17.43 -19.97 14.03
N ARG A 391 -18.46 -20.66 14.52
CA ARG A 391 -18.77 -20.70 15.95
C ARG A 391 -17.69 -21.42 16.75
N ASP A 392 -17.22 -22.56 16.26
CA ASP A 392 -16.14 -23.32 16.93
C ASP A 392 -14.80 -22.58 16.85
N PHE A 393 -14.55 -21.85 15.75
CA PHE A 393 -13.35 -21.04 15.60
C PHE A 393 -13.35 -19.83 16.54
N ASP A 394 -14.49 -19.15 16.71
CA ASP A 394 -14.63 -18.09 17.71
C ASP A 394 -14.42 -18.64 19.13
N ALA A 395 -15.02 -19.79 19.47
CA ALA A 395 -14.78 -20.45 20.76
C ALA A 395 -13.30 -20.83 20.98
N LEU A 396 -12.61 -21.31 19.94
CA LEU A 396 -11.18 -21.59 19.99
C LEU A 396 -10.35 -20.32 20.23
N MET A 397 -10.71 -19.18 19.61
CA MET A 397 -10.04 -17.91 19.87
C MET A 397 -10.24 -17.46 21.32
N ASP A 398 -11.46 -17.61 21.86
CA ASP A 398 -11.78 -17.28 23.25
C ASP A 398 -10.98 -18.14 24.24
N ASP A 399 -10.84 -19.44 23.99
CA ASP A 399 -10.04 -20.37 24.81
C ASP A 399 -8.56 -19.97 24.89
N PHE A 400 -8.04 -19.34 23.83
CA PHE A 400 -6.68 -18.81 23.77
C PHE A 400 -6.58 -17.34 24.20
N GLY A 401 -7.70 -16.67 24.49
CA GLY A 401 -7.76 -15.24 24.83
C GLY A 401 -7.32 -14.34 23.69
N LEU A 402 -7.62 -14.73 22.45
CA LEU A 402 -7.24 -14.02 21.22
C LEU A 402 -8.44 -13.32 20.61
N THR A 403 -8.21 -12.22 19.90
CA THR A 403 -9.24 -11.51 19.15
C THR A 403 -8.90 -11.49 17.66
N GLY A 404 -9.89 -11.84 16.85
CA GLY A 404 -9.84 -11.78 15.40
C GLY A 404 -10.77 -10.72 14.80
N LEU A 405 -10.45 -10.31 13.58
CA LEU A 405 -11.32 -9.52 12.71
C LEU A 405 -11.68 -10.37 11.48
N PRO A 406 -12.81 -11.12 11.49
CA PRO A 406 -13.14 -12.05 10.41
C PRO A 406 -13.78 -11.34 9.21
N TYR A 407 -13.41 -11.80 8.02
CA TYR A 407 -13.95 -11.43 6.72
C TYR A 407 -13.58 -12.53 5.71
N GLY A 408 -14.19 -12.61 4.55
CA GLY A 408 -13.73 -13.62 3.57
C GLY A 408 -14.72 -13.94 2.47
N HIS A 409 -14.39 -14.98 1.72
CA HIS A 409 -15.16 -15.48 0.58
C HIS A 409 -16.17 -16.51 1.07
N PHE A 410 -17.29 -16.05 1.64
CA PHE A 410 -18.25 -16.90 2.34
C PHE A 410 -18.97 -17.85 1.39
N GLY A 411 -19.27 -17.42 0.15
CA GLY A 411 -19.82 -18.33 -0.86
C GLY A 411 -18.85 -19.46 -1.26
N ASP A 412 -17.56 -19.28 -1.01
CA ASP A 412 -16.53 -20.29 -1.25
C ASP A 412 -16.11 -21.04 0.03
N GLY A 413 -16.72 -20.70 1.18
CA GLY A 413 -16.40 -21.30 2.48
C GLY A 413 -15.03 -20.89 3.06
N CYS A 414 -14.43 -19.79 2.56
CA CYS A 414 -13.09 -19.35 2.96
C CYS A 414 -13.12 -18.16 3.93
N LEU A 415 -12.42 -18.29 5.05
CA LEU A 415 -12.27 -17.29 6.10
C LEU A 415 -10.89 -16.64 6.06
N HIS A 416 -10.88 -15.32 6.10
CA HIS A 416 -9.73 -14.50 6.46
C HIS A 416 -9.89 -13.87 7.84
N VAL A 417 -8.80 -13.85 8.59
CA VAL A 417 -8.76 -13.25 9.92
C VAL A 417 -7.35 -12.76 10.22
N ARG A 418 -7.22 -11.63 10.89
CA ARG A 418 -5.95 -11.21 11.51
C ARG A 418 -6.12 -11.33 13.01
N ILE A 419 -5.15 -11.96 13.67
CA ILE A 419 -5.26 -12.35 15.08
C ILE A 419 -4.17 -11.66 15.88
N ASP A 420 -4.48 -11.12 17.05
CA ASP A 420 -3.54 -10.44 17.94
C ASP A 420 -2.64 -11.39 18.75
N MET A 421 -1.99 -12.30 18.02
CA MET A 421 -1.02 -13.25 18.55
C MET A 421 0.07 -12.53 19.37
N PRO A 422 0.39 -13.00 20.58
CA PRO A 422 1.31 -12.33 21.50
C PRO A 422 2.79 -12.56 21.13
N LEU A 423 3.16 -12.42 19.86
CA LEU A 423 4.51 -12.71 19.33
C LEU A 423 5.62 -11.83 19.94
N ASP A 424 5.28 -10.72 20.58
CA ASP A 424 6.21 -9.86 21.31
C ASP A 424 6.46 -10.30 22.77
N LYS A 425 5.77 -11.36 23.24
CA LYS A 425 5.87 -11.88 24.60
C LYS A 425 6.87 -13.04 24.70
N PRO A 426 7.47 -13.30 25.89
CA PRO A 426 8.46 -14.35 26.08
C PRO A 426 8.02 -15.76 25.61
N ASN A 427 6.76 -16.14 25.80
CA ASN A 427 6.21 -17.44 25.36
C ASN A 427 5.40 -17.36 24.05
N GLY A 428 5.38 -16.19 23.40
CA GLY A 428 4.49 -15.89 22.27
C GLY A 428 4.63 -16.86 21.10
N THR A 429 5.86 -17.28 20.79
CA THR A 429 6.14 -18.27 19.74
C THR A 429 5.51 -19.64 20.03
N ALA A 430 5.59 -20.10 21.28
CA ALA A 430 5.00 -21.37 21.69
C ALA A 430 3.46 -21.29 21.70
N ASP A 431 2.90 -20.16 22.17
CA ASP A 431 1.46 -19.92 22.15
C ASP A 431 0.91 -19.90 20.72
N PHE A 432 1.60 -19.21 19.81
CA PHE A 432 1.30 -19.19 18.38
C PHE A 432 1.29 -20.60 17.78
N ARG A 433 2.30 -21.42 18.06
CA ARG A 433 2.36 -22.81 17.58
C ARG A 433 1.18 -23.65 18.09
N ARG A 434 0.87 -23.57 19.39
CA ARG A 434 -0.27 -24.30 19.96
C ARG A 434 -1.59 -23.92 19.30
N PHE A 435 -1.81 -22.62 19.08
CA PHE A 435 -3.00 -22.15 18.41
C PHE A 435 -3.10 -22.68 16.98
N LEU A 436 -2.03 -22.55 16.18
CA LEU A 436 -2.05 -23.01 14.78
C LEU A 436 -2.33 -24.51 14.66
N VAL A 437 -1.75 -25.34 15.53
CA VAL A 437 -2.03 -26.79 15.54
C VAL A 437 -3.49 -27.07 15.91
N ALA A 438 -4.04 -26.37 16.92
CA ALA A 438 -5.42 -26.53 17.32
C ALA A 438 -6.39 -26.09 16.20
N ALA A 439 -6.10 -24.96 15.57
CA ALA A 439 -6.93 -24.42 14.50
C ALA A 439 -6.87 -25.30 13.22
N ALA A 440 -5.69 -25.85 12.89
CA ALA A 440 -5.57 -26.82 11.80
C ALA A 440 -6.31 -28.12 12.08
N THR A 441 -6.29 -28.58 13.33
CA THR A 441 -7.08 -29.74 13.75
C THR A 441 -8.58 -29.47 13.58
N LEU A 442 -9.04 -28.28 13.96
CA LEU A 442 -10.44 -27.87 13.81
C LEU A 442 -10.87 -27.87 12.33
N VAL A 443 -10.10 -27.24 11.44
CA VAL A 443 -10.41 -27.21 10.00
C VAL A 443 -10.47 -28.62 9.41
N ALA A 444 -9.54 -29.50 9.81
CA ALA A 444 -9.53 -30.88 9.35
C ALA A 444 -10.78 -31.67 9.79
N GLN A 445 -11.32 -31.41 10.98
CA GLN A 445 -12.57 -32.04 11.47
C GLN A 445 -13.78 -31.70 10.60
N TYR A 446 -13.81 -30.50 10.02
CA TYR A 446 -14.83 -30.07 9.07
C TYR A 446 -14.55 -30.53 7.62
N GLY A 447 -13.52 -31.35 7.41
CA GLY A 447 -13.09 -31.79 6.07
C GLY A 447 -12.53 -30.66 5.21
N GLY A 448 -12.07 -29.57 5.83
CA GLY A 448 -11.59 -28.37 5.17
C GLY A 448 -10.15 -28.44 4.66
N SER A 449 -9.66 -27.28 4.23
CA SER A 449 -8.33 -26.99 3.71
C SER A 449 -7.68 -25.89 4.54
N LEU A 450 -6.40 -26.06 4.89
CA LEU A 450 -5.67 -25.10 5.71
C LEU A 450 -5.45 -23.76 4.97
N SER A 451 -5.41 -23.82 3.64
CA SER A 451 -5.30 -22.71 2.71
C SER A 451 -6.38 -22.82 1.63
N GLY A 452 -7.06 -21.70 1.35
CA GLY A 452 -8.10 -21.57 0.33
C GLY A 452 -7.68 -20.74 -0.88
N GLU A 453 -6.62 -19.92 -0.77
CA GLU A 453 -6.06 -19.11 -1.87
C GLU A 453 -4.64 -18.55 -1.66
N HIS A 454 -4.12 -18.56 -0.43
CA HIS A 454 -2.87 -17.91 -0.08
C HIS A 454 -1.63 -18.81 -0.21
N GLY A 455 -1.82 -20.10 -0.54
CA GLY A 455 -0.79 -21.14 -0.43
C GLY A 455 -0.57 -21.59 1.01
N ASP A 456 0.12 -22.72 1.19
CA ASP A 456 0.51 -23.22 2.50
C ASP A 456 1.75 -22.52 3.02
N GLY A 457 2.76 -22.41 2.16
CA GLY A 457 4.05 -21.81 2.48
C GLY A 457 4.65 -22.31 3.79
N ARG A 458 5.41 -21.46 4.47
CA ARG A 458 5.94 -21.74 5.80
C ARG A 458 4.85 -21.70 6.88
N ALA A 459 3.75 -21.00 6.62
CA ALA A 459 2.64 -20.83 7.56
C ALA A 459 1.92 -22.14 7.89
N ARG A 460 1.76 -23.02 6.89
CA ARG A 460 0.83 -24.16 6.99
C ARG A 460 1.42 -25.49 6.51
N SER A 461 2.54 -25.51 5.78
CA SER A 461 3.04 -26.78 5.21
C SER A 461 3.35 -27.85 6.27
N GLU A 462 3.88 -27.45 7.44
CA GLU A 462 4.13 -28.39 8.55
C GLU A 462 2.83 -29.03 9.10
N LEU A 463 1.68 -28.39 8.89
CA LEU A 463 0.38 -28.81 9.41
C LEU A 463 -0.37 -29.74 8.46
N LEU A 464 0.11 -29.93 7.22
CA LEU A 464 -0.52 -30.80 6.21
C LEU A 464 -0.79 -32.24 6.68
N PRO A 465 0.03 -32.88 7.55
CA PRO A 465 -0.29 -34.21 8.10
C PRO A 465 -1.56 -34.29 8.94
N LEU A 466 -2.14 -33.16 9.35
CA LEU A 466 -3.44 -33.12 10.03
C LEU A 466 -4.61 -33.22 9.04
N MET A 467 -4.39 -32.87 7.77
CA MET A 467 -5.39 -32.84 6.71
C MET A 467 -5.30 -34.06 5.78
N TYR A 468 -4.09 -34.50 5.46
CA TYR A 468 -3.83 -35.52 4.44
C TYR A 468 -3.33 -36.84 5.03
N SER A 469 -3.67 -37.95 4.35
CA SER A 469 -3.11 -39.25 4.71
C SER A 469 -1.61 -39.34 4.38
N GLN A 470 -0.93 -40.32 4.98
CA GLN A 470 0.47 -40.62 4.64
C GLN A 470 0.65 -41.00 3.16
N ASP A 471 -0.39 -41.52 2.50
CA ASP A 471 -0.33 -41.88 1.08
C ASP A 471 -0.36 -40.62 0.21
N ALA A 472 -1.22 -39.66 0.55
CA ALA A 472 -1.25 -38.35 -0.11
C ALA A 472 0.07 -37.59 0.06
N LEU A 473 0.65 -37.56 1.26
CA LEU A 473 1.94 -36.92 1.52
C LEU A 473 3.09 -37.60 0.74
N ARG A 474 3.06 -38.93 0.60
CA ARG A 474 4.03 -39.66 -0.24
C ARG A 474 3.90 -39.31 -1.72
N LEU A 475 2.67 -39.08 -2.22
CA LEU A 475 2.46 -38.59 -3.58
C LEU A 475 3.05 -37.19 -3.77
N PHE A 476 2.89 -36.27 -2.81
CA PHE A 476 3.54 -34.97 -2.87
C PHE A 476 5.06 -35.07 -2.97
N ALA A 477 5.67 -35.89 -2.10
CA ALA A 477 7.11 -36.13 -2.13
C ALA A 477 7.57 -36.73 -3.47
N ALA A 478 6.83 -37.69 -4.02
CA ALA A 478 7.13 -38.30 -5.31
C ALA A 478 7.07 -37.27 -6.46
N VAL A 479 6.06 -36.41 -6.48
CA VAL A 479 5.93 -35.34 -7.48
C VAL A 479 7.08 -34.34 -7.33
N LYS A 480 7.39 -33.88 -6.11
CA LYS A 480 8.53 -32.99 -5.85
C LYS A 480 9.84 -33.60 -6.34
N ASN A 481 10.10 -34.86 -6.04
CA ASN A 481 11.33 -35.55 -6.45
C ASN A 481 11.42 -35.73 -7.99
N ALA A 482 10.29 -35.92 -8.69
CA ALA A 482 10.29 -36.00 -10.15
C ALA A 482 10.66 -34.65 -10.80
N PHE A 483 10.16 -33.54 -10.25
CA PHE A 483 10.42 -32.20 -10.78
C PHE A 483 11.76 -31.62 -10.34
N ASP A 484 12.18 -31.88 -9.09
CA ASP A 484 13.33 -31.26 -8.44
C ASP A 484 14.00 -32.21 -7.43
N PRO A 485 14.74 -33.23 -7.91
CA PRO A 485 15.36 -34.25 -7.06
C PRO A 485 16.50 -33.73 -6.18
N GLN A 486 17.00 -32.52 -6.42
CA GLN A 486 18.06 -31.88 -5.63
C GLN A 486 17.50 -30.88 -4.59
N ASP A 487 16.18 -30.71 -4.54
CA ASP A 487 15.49 -29.77 -3.66
C ASP A 487 16.04 -28.32 -3.74
N ILE A 488 16.27 -27.85 -4.97
CA ILE A 488 16.77 -26.51 -5.25
C ILE A 488 15.64 -25.48 -5.28
N LEU A 489 14.47 -25.84 -5.79
CA LEU A 489 13.34 -24.95 -5.97
C LEU A 489 12.51 -24.82 -4.69
N ASN A 490 12.58 -23.63 -4.10
CA ASN A 490 11.85 -23.19 -2.91
C ASN A 490 11.76 -24.22 -1.76
N PRO A 491 12.89 -24.76 -1.29
CA PRO A 491 12.91 -25.84 -0.30
C PRO A 491 12.31 -25.43 1.04
N GLY A 492 11.73 -26.41 1.74
CA GLY A 492 11.07 -26.22 3.03
C GLY A 492 9.64 -25.68 2.95
N VAL A 493 9.02 -25.78 1.77
CA VAL A 493 7.62 -25.41 1.48
C VAL A 493 6.92 -26.61 0.81
N VAL A 494 5.70 -26.91 1.25
CA VAL A 494 4.85 -28.07 0.89
C VAL A 494 5.45 -29.44 1.23
N VAL A 495 6.62 -29.77 0.68
CA VAL A 495 7.36 -31.01 0.96
C VAL A 495 8.57 -30.69 1.83
N ASP A 496 8.88 -31.61 2.76
CA ASP A 496 9.92 -31.46 3.78
C ASP A 496 9.93 -30.08 4.46
N PRO A 497 8.77 -29.64 4.99
CA PRO A 497 8.57 -28.27 5.40
C PRO A 497 9.46 -27.88 6.57
N ARG A 498 9.92 -26.63 6.57
CA ARG A 498 10.53 -26.05 7.77
C ARG A 498 9.48 -25.87 8.88
N PRO A 499 9.87 -25.94 10.16
CA PRO A 499 8.95 -25.69 11.25
C PRO A 499 8.31 -24.30 11.13
N LEU A 500 7.00 -24.23 11.35
CA LEU A 500 6.16 -23.04 11.15
C LEU A 500 6.54 -21.86 12.06
N ASP A 501 7.31 -22.11 13.12
CA ASP A 501 7.76 -21.14 14.11
C ASP A 501 9.27 -20.82 14.03
N ALA A 502 10.01 -21.41 13.08
CA ALA A 502 11.47 -21.29 13.02
C ALA A 502 11.97 -19.88 12.62
N ASP A 503 11.27 -19.22 11.69
CA ASP A 503 11.74 -18.01 11.01
C ASP A 503 10.82 -16.79 11.27
N LEU A 504 10.14 -16.75 12.43
CA LEU A 504 9.22 -15.65 12.77
C LEU A 504 9.97 -14.33 13.00
N ARG A 505 9.44 -13.25 12.40
CA ARG A 505 10.07 -11.92 12.40
C ARG A 505 10.01 -11.20 13.75
N VAL A 506 8.82 -11.15 14.36
CA VAL A 506 8.55 -10.32 15.55
C VAL A 506 9.32 -10.79 16.79
N PRO A 507 9.36 -12.10 17.12
CA PRO A 507 10.09 -12.57 18.30
C PRO A 507 11.59 -12.29 18.26
N ALA A 508 12.17 -12.14 17.07
CA ALA A 508 13.59 -11.85 16.88
C ALA A 508 13.96 -10.36 17.06
N ALA A 509 12.99 -9.46 17.13
CA ALA A 509 13.23 -8.01 17.09
C ALA A 509 13.42 -7.41 18.50
N PRO A 510 14.54 -6.71 18.76
CA PRO A 510 14.70 -5.99 20.02
C PRO A 510 13.74 -4.79 20.11
N ILE A 511 13.27 -4.51 21.33
CA ILE A 511 12.32 -3.43 21.60
C ILE A 511 13.05 -2.10 21.82
N VAL A 512 12.71 -1.10 21.02
CA VAL A 512 13.24 0.28 21.12
C VAL A 512 12.16 1.23 21.62
N ARG A 513 12.29 1.67 22.89
CA ARG A 513 11.37 2.62 23.56
C ARG A 513 12.03 3.84 24.21
N ARG A 514 13.37 3.87 24.24
CA ARG A 514 14.13 4.88 25.00
C ARG A 514 14.90 5.78 24.06
N ASN A 515 15.12 7.02 24.51
CA ASN A 515 15.89 8.04 23.79
C ASN A 515 15.31 8.39 22.41
N LEU A 516 14.00 8.19 22.21
CA LEU A 516 13.29 8.61 21.01
C LEU A 516 12.94 10.09 21.09
N ALA A 517 12.97 10.79 19.95
CA ALA A 517 12.59 12.19 19.88
C ALA A 517 11.09 12.38 19.62
N LEU A 518 10.41 11.43 19.00
CA LEU A 518 8.95 11.40 18.83
C LEU A 518 8.28 10.50 19.88
N ALA A 519 7.02 10.78 20.19
CA ALA A 519 6.26 10.08 21.22
C ALA A 519 5.75 8.69 20.80
N TYR A 520 5.42 8.48 19.51
CA TYR A 520 4.83 7.25 18.99
C TYR A 520 3.59 6.81 19.79
N HIS A 521 2.64 7.74 20.01
CA HIS A 521 1.50 7.50 20.89
C HIS A 521 0.69 6.27 20.49
N ASP A 522 0.43 6.14 19.19
CA ASP A 522 -0.34 5.03 18.66
C ASP A 522 0.35 3.67 18.83
N ASP A 523 1.65 3.62 19.13
CA ASP A 523 2.45 2.40 19.36
C ASP A 523 2.96 2.31 20.81
N GLY A 524 2.37 3.07 21.74
CA GLY A 524 2.77 3.05 23.16
C GLY A 524 4.24 3.42 23.39
N GLY A 525 4.78 4.35 22.59
CA GLY A 525 6.18 4.77 22.67
C GLY A 525 7.18 3.75 22.12
N ASN A 526 6.73 2.78 21.32
CA ASN A 526 7.56 1.70 20.81
C ASN A 526 7.87 1.85 19.32
N PHE A 527 9.08 2.29 19.00
CA PHE A 527 9.54 2.42 17.62
C PHE A 527 9.61 1.07 16.89
N THR A 528 9.95 -0.02 17.59
CA THR A 528 9.96 -1.37 17.01
C THR A 528 8.55 -1.74 16.53
N GLN A 529 7.52 -1.54 17.35
CA GLN A 529 6.14 -1.81 16.93
C GLN A 529 5.69 -0.90 15.79
N ALA A 530 6.06 0.39 15.81
CA ALA A 530 5.78 1.31 14.73
C ALA A 530 6.31 0.78 13.37
N LEU A 531 7.56 0.32 13.32
CA LEU A 531 8.12 -0.30 12.11
C LEU A 531 7.40 -1.58 11.69
N HIS A 532 6.96 -2.39 12.66
CA HIS A 532 6.25 -3.65 12.40
C HIS A 532 4.78 -3.48 12.01
N ARG A 533 4.24 -2.26 12.00
CA ARG A 533 2.97 -1.95 11.30
C ARG A 533 3.02 -2.32 9.82
N CYS A 534 4.20 -2.27 9.20
CA CYS A 534 4.34 -2.73 7.83
C CYS A 534 4.25 -4.27 7.79
N THR A 535 3.05 -4.76 7.51
CA THR A 535 2.78 -6.20 7.33
C THR A 535 3.30 -6.72 5.99
N GLY A 536 3.46 -5.85 4.98
CA GLY A 536 4.04 -6.20 3.68
C GLY A 536 3.04 -6.30 2.53
N VAL A 537 1.79 -5.83 2.72
CA VAL A 537 0.68 -5.83 1.72
C VAL A 537 1.02 -5.26 0.34
N GLY A 538 2.12 -4.51 0.22
CA GLY A 538 2.65 -4.06 -1.06
C GLY A 538 1.87 -2.93 -1.74
N LYS A 539 0.88 -2.30 -1.08
CA LYS A 539 0.09 -1.20 -1.66
C LYS A 539 0.94 -0.02 -2.14
N CYS A 540 2.10 0.19 -1.51
CA CYS A 540 3.10 1.17 -1.93
C CYS A 540 3.79 0.85 -3.28
N ARG A 541 3.55 -0.33 -3.86
CA ARG A 541 4.00 -0.70 -5.21
C ARG A 541 2.95 -0.46 -6.29
N ALA A 542 1.70 -0.23 -5.91
CA ALA A 542 0.63 0.03 -6.85
C ALA A 542 0.62 1.50 -7.27
N ASP A 543 0.22 1.75 -8.51
CA ASP A 543 -0.21 3.09 -8.92
C ASP A 543 -1.63 3.32 -8.38
N ASN A 544 -1.75 4.26 -7.43
CA ASN A 544 -3.01 4.61 -6.80
C ASN A 544 -3.51 6.00 -7.25
N THR A 545 -2.82 6.63 -8.20
CA THR A 545 -3.05 8.04 -8.57
C THR A 545 -4.44 8.28 -9.16
N SER A 546 -4.95 7.37 -9.97
CA SER A 546 -6.32 7.42 -10.54
C SER A 546 -7.42 7.41 -9.48
N THR A 547 -7.15 6.85 -8.30
CA THR A 547 -8.08 6.86 -7.15
C THR A 547 -7.82 8.01 -6.18
N GLY A 548 -7.00 8.99 -6.59
CA GLY A 548 -6.59 10.14 -5.79
C GLY A 548 -5.51 9.85 -4.74
N GLY A 549 -4.90 8.66 -4.75
CA GLY A 549 -3.83 8.29 -3.83
C GLY A 549 -2.49 8.95 -4.15
N VAL A 550 -1.63 9.07 -3.14
CA VAL A 550 -0.30 9.70 -3.23
C VAL A 550 0.83 8.67 -3.01
N MET A 551 0.58 7.61 -2.24
CA MET A 551 1.58 6.60 -1.88
C MET A 551 1.90 5.63 -3.05
N CYS A 552 3.16 5.32 -3.38
CA CYS A 552 4.46 5.87 -2.94
C CYS A 552 5.20 6.41 -4.18
N PRO A 553 5.38 7.74 -4.32
CA PRO A 553 5.72 8.32 -5.61
C PRO A 553 7.14 7.96 -6.07
N SER A 554 8.08 7.79 -5.12
CA SER A 554 9.45 7.37 -5.44
C SER A 554 9.49 5.96 -6.03
N TYR A 555 8.67 5.02 -5.55
CA TYR A 555 8.63 3.68 -6.14
C TYR A 555 8.06 3.72 -7.55
N LEU A 556 7.02 4.52 -7.81
CA LEU A 556 6.46 4.64 -9.15
C LEU A 556 7.48 5.22 -10.15
N ALA A 557 8.36 6.11 -9.68
CA ALA A 557 9.44 6.70 -10.47
C ALA A 557 10.63 5.74 -10.68
N THR A 558 11.09 5.03 -9.66
CA THR A 558 12.32 4.21 -9.75
C THR A 558 12.07 2.74 -10.05
N ARG A 559 10.88 2.24 -9.70
CA ARG A 559 10.50 0.82 -9.67
C ARG A 559 11.42 -0.05 -8.79
N GLU A 560 12.16 0.58 -7.88
CA GLU A 560 13.08 -0.08 -6.95
C GLU A 560 12.42 -0.41 -5.62
N GLU A 561 12.49 -1.68 -5.16
CA GLU A 561 11.82 -2.11 -3.93
C GLU A 561 12.26 -1.27 -2.71
N LYS A 562 13.55 -0.92 -2.62
CA LYS A 562 14.10 -0.08 -1.53
C LYS A 562 13.43 1.29 -1.45
N ASP A 563 12.91 1.80 -2.57
CA ASP A 563 12.24 3.10 -2.68
C ASP A 563 10.71 3.01 -2.50
N SER A 564 10.19 1.84 -2.12
CA SER A 564 8.82 1.67 -1.65
C SER A 564 8.72 1.85 -0.14
N THR A 565 7.54 2.17 0.39
CA THR A 565 7.31 2.21 1.85
C THR A 565 7.65 0.86 2.50
N ARG A 566 7.31 -0.26 1.85
CA ARG A 566 7.60 -1.61 2.35
C ARG A 566 9.10 -1.88 2.39
N GLY A 567 9.82 -1.63 1.31
CA GLY A 567 11.28 -1.85 1.28
C GLY A 567 12.01 -1.04 2.34
N ARG A 568 11.64 0.25 2.51
CA ARG A 568 12.16 1.08 3.62
C ARG A 568 11.88 0.50 4.99
N ALA A 569 10.64 0.04 5.21
CA ALA A 569 10.27 -0.58 6.47
C ALA A 569 11.08 -1.87 6.71
N ARG A 570 11.33 -2.69 5.69
CA ARG A 570 12.16 -3.90 5.82
C ARG A 570 13.62 -3.55 6.17
N VAL A 571 14.22 -2.56 5.51
CA VAL A 571 15.58 -2.11 5.84
C VAL A 571 15.67 -1.57 7.28
N LEU A 572 14.66 -0.81 7.74
CA LEU A 572 14.60 -0.34 9.12
C LEU A 572 14.35 -1.47 10.13
N GLN A 573 13.54 -2.48 9.79
CA GLN A 573 13.35 -3.67 10.61
C GLN A 573 14.68 -4.45 10.73
N GLU A 574 15.43 -4.61 9.63
CA GLU A 574 16.77 -5.22 9.67
C GLU A 574 17.77 -4.39 10.48
N MET A 575 17.67 -3.06 10.45
CA MET A 575 18.48 -2.17 11.29
C MET A 575 18.22 -2.40 12.77
N ILE A 576 16.96 -2.57 13.18
CA ILE A 576 16.61 -2.90 14.57
C ILE A 576 17.10 -4.30 14.93
N ASN A 577 16.90 -5.29 14.06
CA ASN A 577 17.35 -6.66 14.30
C ASN A 577 18.88 -6.76 14.43
N GLY A 578 19.63 -5.94 13.69
CA GLY A 578 21.09 -5.87 13.79
C GLY A 578 21.84 -7.04 13.13
N THR A 579 21.17 -7.82 12.28
CA THR A 579 21.75 -9.01 11.61
C THR A 579 22.26 -8.70 10.20
N THR A 580 21.38 -8.29 9.29
CA THR A 580 21.75 -7.93 7.90
C THR A 580 22.20 -6.47 7.79
N VAL A 581 21.65 -5.58 8.62
CA VAL A 581 22.00 -4.17 8.69
C VAL A 581 22.55 -3.90 10.09
N THR A 582 23.87 -3.74 10.20
CA THR A 582 24.58 -3.78 11.49
C THR A 582 25.01 -2.41 12.02
N GLY A 583 24.97 -1.36 11.20
CA GLY A 583 25.38 -0.01 11.57
C GLY A 583 24.35 0.78 12.40
N GLY A 584 23.22 0.15 12.75
CA GLY A 584 22.12 0.78 13.48
C GLY A 584 21.62 2.04 12.78
N TRP A 585 21.28 3.09 13.53
CA TRP A 585 20.80 4.37 12.99
C TRP A 585 21.72 5.01 11.94
N ARG A 586 23.00 4.63 11.89
CA ARG A 586 24.02 5.22 11.02
C ARG A 586 24.34 4.34 9.80
N SER A 587 23.62 3.24 9.63
CA SER A 587 23.85 2.30 8.53
C SER A 587 23.67 3.00 7.18
N PRO A 588 24.64 2.89 6.25
CA PRO A 588 24.48 3.40 4.88
C PRO A 588 23.23 2.86 4.19
N GLU A 589 22.85 1.61 4.48
CA GLU A 589 21.66 0.96 3.93
C GLU A 589 20.37 1.70 4.29
N VAL A 590 20.28 2.13 5.55
CA VAL A 590 19.12 2.85 6.08
C VAL A 590 19.04 4.23 5.43
N HIS A 591 20.17 4.91 5.31
CA HIS A 591 20.23 6.23 4.68
C HIS A 591 19.91 6.14 3.18
N ASP A 592 20.41 5.14 2.46
CA ASP A 592 20.08 4.89 1.05
C ASP A 592 18.60 4.58 0.85
N ALA A 593 18.00 3.71 1.67
CA ALA A 593 16.56 3.41 1.57
C ALA A 593 15.68 4.64 1.85
N LEU A 594 16.07 5.50 2.80
CA LEU A 594 15.31 6.69 3.18
C LEU A 594 15.61 7.93 2.32
N ASP A 595 16.62 7.89 1.46
CA ASP A 595 17.10 9.03 0.70
C ASP A 595 15.97 9.62 -0.16
N LEU A 596 15.36 8.76 -0.98
CA LEU A 596 14.25 9.11 -1.86
C LEU A 596 12.87 9.15 -1.17
N CYS A 597 12.81 9.11 0.16
CA CYS A 597 11.56 9.37 0.88
C CYS A 597 11.29 10.89 0.94
N LEU A 598 10.17 11.31 0.35
CA LEU A 598 9.75 12.72 0.25
C LEU A 598 9.27 13.33 1.58
N SER A 599 9.11 12.53 2.65
CA SER A 599 8.46 12.95 3.89
C SER A 599 7.06 13.55 3.66
N CYS A 600 6.31 12.99 2.70
CA CYS A 600 5.01 13.50 2.26
C CYS A 600 3.82 13.03 3.11
N LYS A 601 4.05 12.11 4.07
CA LYS A 601 3.04 11.40 4.88
C LYS A 601 1.98 10.63 4.11
N GLY A 602 2.06 10.50 2.78
CA GLY A 602 1.07 9.74 1.98
C GLY A 602 0.91 8.28 2.43
N CYS A 603 1.98 7.65 2.92
CA CYS A 603 1.87 6.30 3.47
C CYS A 603 1.13 6.22 4.82
N ALA A 604 1.05 7.31 5.59
CA ALA A 604 0.33 7.32 6.86
C ALA A 604 -1.19 7.24 6.65
N SER A 605 -1.69 7.76 5.52
CA SER A 605 -3.11 7.78 5.16
C SER A 605 -3.50 6.70 4.14
N ASP A 606 -2.71 6.51 3.07
CA ASP A 606 -3.05 5.58 1.98
C ASP A 606 -2.73 4.12 2.32
N CYS A 607 -1.71 3.88 3.18
CA CYS A 607 -1.39 2.53 3.62
C CYS A 607 -2.46 2.08 4.63
N PRO A 608 -3.15 0.96 4.41
CA PRO A 608 -4.19 0.51 5.32
C PRO A 608 -3.66 0.16 6.73
N THR A 609 -2.34 -0.04 6.87
CA THR A 609 -1.69 -0.29 8.16
C THR A 609 -1.16 0.97 8.88
N GLY A 610 -1.32 2.17 8.29
CA GLY A 610 -0.98 3.44 8.98
C GLY A 610 0.52 3.65 9.23
N VAL A 611 1.38 3.31 8.27
CA VAL A 611 2.84 3.48 8.37
C VAL A 611 3.21 4.95 8.14
N ASP A 612 3.83 5.61 9.11
CA ASP A 612 4.35 6.99 8.95
C ASP A 612 5.87 7.00 8.70
N MET A 613 6.26 6.75 7.44
CA MET A 613 7.66 6.77 7.02
C MET A 613 8.31 8.15 7.15
N ALA A 614 7.52 9.24 7.16
CA ALA A 614 8.07 10.58 7.34
C ALA A 614 8.58 10.76 8.78
N SER A 615 7.80 10.33 9.77
CA SER A 615 8.20 10.28 11.17
C SER A 615 9.41 9.37 11.38
N TYR A 616 9.44 8.19 10.75
CA TYR A 616 10.57 7.27 10.89
C TYR A 616 11.86 7.85 10.30
N LYS A 617 11.78 8.51 9.14
CA LYS A 617 12.93 9.23 8.55
C LYS A 617 13.43 10.34 9.47
N ALA A 618 12.53 11.14 10.04
CA ALA A 618 12.89 12.23 10.93
C ALA A 618 13.60 11.72 12.20
N GLU A 619 13.10 10.63 12.80
CA GLU A 619 13.73 9.99 13.96
C GLU A 619 15.10 9.42 13.61
N VAL A 620 15.22 8.66 12.51
CA VAL A 620 16.50 8.11 12.06
C VAL A 620 17.50 9.26 11.88
N LEU A 621 17.18 10.29 11.11
CA LEU A 621 18.07 11.45 10.90
C LEU A 621 18.39 12.20 12.20
N HIS A 622 17.50 12.17 13.20
CA HIS A 622 17.80 12.71 14.52
C HIS A 622 18.87 11.89 15.23
N GLN A 623 18.69 10.57 15.29
CA GLN A 623 19.61 9.63 15.93
C GLN A 623 20.97 9.59 15.22
N SER A 624 21.00 9.51 13.88
CA SER A 624 22.24 9.39 13.10
C SER A 624 23.18 10.57 13.29
N TYR A 625 22.62 11.78 13.43
CA TYR A 625 23.34 13.05 13.45
C TYR A 625 23.39 13.72 14.83
N SER A 626 22.89 13.09 15.89
CA SER A 626 23.07 13.59 17.26
C SER A 626 24.57 13.70 17.58
N GLY A 627 25.03 14.91 17.93
CA GLY A 627 26.44 15.22 18.18
C GLY A 627 27.36 15.20 16.95
N ARG A 628 26.83 15.17 15.72
CA ARG A 628 27.62 15.08 14.48
C ARG A 628 27.33 16.22 13.49
N ARG A 629 28.26 16.43 12.56
CA ARG A 629 28.06 17.34 11.42
C ARG A 629 27.00 16.77 10.47
N ARG A 630 26.11 17.64 9.99
CA ARG A 630 25.03 17.30 9.05
C ARG A 630 25.42 17.64 7.60
N PRO A 631 24.73 17.07 6.59
CA PRO A 631 24.84 17.51 5.20
C PRO A 631 24.59 19.02 5.05
N ALA A 632 25.17 19.62 4.01
CA ALA A 632 25.00 21.06 3.74
C ALA A 632 23.53 21.44 3.56
N SER A 633 22.74 20.57 2.89
CA SER A 633 21.30 20.72 2.69
C SER A 633 20.52 20.88 4.00
N HIS A 634 20.96 20.23 5.08
CA HIS A 634 20.30 20.34 6.39
C HIS A 634 20.49 21.71 7.04
N TYR A 635 21.57 22.43 6.69
CA TYR A 635 21.81 23.80 7.18
C TYR A 635 21.23 24.85 6.24
N SER A 636 21.29 24.65 4.93
CA SER A 636 20.76 25.60 3.95
C SER A 636 19.23 25.55 3.90
N LEU A 637 18.65 24.36 3.74
CA LEU A 637 17.20 24.14 3.61
C LEU A 637 16.56 23.94 4.98
N GLY A 638 17.20 23.19 5.88
CA GLY A 638 16.66 22.95 7.23
C GLY A 638 16.54 24.23 8.05
N TRP A 639 17.45 25.21 7.87
CA TRP A 639 17.37 26.52 8.52
C TRP A 639 16.82 27.61 7.58
N LEU A 640 16.17 27.24 6.46
CA LEU A 640 15.62 28.18 5.49
C LEU A 640 14.79 29.30 6.14
N PRO A 641 13.91 29.05 7.14
CA PRO A 641 13.17 30.13 7.78
C PRO A 641 14.06 31.17 8.46
N ARG A 642 15.21 30.76 9.00
CA ARG A 642 16.20 31.67 9.60
C ARG A 642 16.89 32.50 8.52
N TRP A 643 17.28 31.88 7.41
CA TRP A 643 17.93 32.59 6.30
C TRP A 643 16.98 33.56 5.61
N ALA A 644 15.72 33.17 5.42
CA ALA A 644 14.68 34.01 4.86
C ALA A 644 14.40 35.25 5.72
N ALA A 645 14.37 35.10 7.05
CA ALA A 645 14.22 36.23 7.98
C ALA A 645 15.41 37.22 7.93
N ILE A 646 16.61 36.74 7.55
CA ILE A 646 17.79 37.61 7.38
C ILE A 646 17.75 38.28 6.00
N ALA A 647 17.53 37.51 4.94
CA ALA A 647 17.53 37.99 3.56
C ALA A 647 16.41 39.01 3.29
N SER A 648 15.25 38.83 3.91
CA SER A 648 14.10 39.75 3.80
C SER A 648 14.32 41.14 4.40
N ARG A 649 15.44 41.39 5.11
CA ARG A 649 15.81 42.75 5.55
C ARG A 649 16.30 43.62 4.39
N LEU A 650 16.87 43.01 3.35
CA LEU A 650 17.38 43.67 2.15
C LEU A 650 17.03 42.84 0.90
N PRO A 651 15.73 42.61 0.61
CA PRO A 651 15.29 41.62 -0.37
C PRO A 651 15.75 41.97 -1.80
N ARG A 652 15.82 43.27 -2.13
CA ARG A 652 16.31 43.74 -3.44
C ARG A 652 17.77 43.36 -3.67
N ILE A 653 18.62 43.46 -2.65
CA ILE A 653 20.04 43.10 -2.73
C ILE A 653 20.18 41.58 -2.81
N ALA A 654 19.44 40.84 -1.96
CA ALA A 654 19.43 39.37 -1.99
C ALA A 654 19.02 38.84 -3.37
N ASN A 655 17.92 39.35 -3.94
CA ASN A 655 17.45 38.94 -5.26
C ASN A 655 18.41 39.35 -6.38
N ALA A 656 19.01 40.53 -6.32
CA ALA A 656 19.99 40.98 -7.31
C ALA A 656 21.27 40.12 -7.30
N ALA A 657 21.76 39.76 -6.11
CA ALA A 657 22.93 38.90 -5.97
C ALA A 657 22.71 37.51 -6.61
N MET A 658 21.50 36.95 -6.51
CA MET A 658 21.16 35.66 -7.10
C MET A 658 21.01 35.70 -8.63
N ARG A 659 20.91 36.89 -9.24
CA ARG A 659 20.86 37.06 -10.71
C ARG A 659 22.25 37.18 -11.35
N LEU A 660 23.32 37.27 -10.56
CA LEU A 660 24.67 37.37 -11.10
C LEU A 660 25.11 36.05 -11.78
N PRO A 661 25.62 36.11 -13.03
CA PRO A 661 26.07 34.92 -13.74
C PRO A 661 27.12 34.13 -12.96
N GLY A 662 26.94 32.81 -12.85
CA GLY A 662 27.85 31.91 -12.13
C GLY A 662 27.73 31.89 -10.61
N VAL A 663 27.14 32.91 -9.98
CA VAL A 663 26.96 32.97 -8.52
C VAL A 663 25.89 31.97 -8.05
N ALA A 664 24.71 31.96 -8.67
CA ALA A 664 23.62 31.07 -8.27
C ALA A 664 23.97 29.57 -8.38
N PRO A 665 24.54 29.06 -9.49
CA PRO A 665 24.91 27.64 -9.58
C PRO A 665 25.96 27.22 -8.55
N LEU A 666 26.92 28.09 -8.23
CA LEU A 666 27.92 27.84 -7.18
C LEU A 666 27.28 27.84 -5.80
N ALA A 667 26.42 28.81 -5.50
CA ALA A 667 25.70 28.91 -4.23
C ALA A 667 24.79 27.69 -4.00
N LEU A 668 24.01 27.28 -5.01
CA LEU A 668 23.17 26.08 -4.97
C LEU A 668 24.01 24.83 -4.68
N SER A 669 25.10 24.65 -5.43
CA SER A 669 25.99 23.50 -5.25
C SER A 669 26.61 23.44 -3.85
N ALA A 670 27.03 24.58 -3.30
CA ALA A 670 27.58 24.67 -1.94
C ALA A 670 26.51 24.45 -0.86
N ALA A 671 25.26 24.82 -1.15
CA ALA A 671 24.11 24.61 -0.30
C ALA A 671 23.56 23.17 -0.34
N GLY A 672 24.11 22.29 -1.19
CA GLY A 672 23.60 20.92 -1.37
C GLY A 672 22.33 20.85 -2.23
N VAL A 673 22.08 21.86 -3.05
CA VAL A 673 20.92 21.98 -3.94
C VAL A 673 21.34 21.67 -5.38
N ASP A 674 20.46 21.02 -6.16
CA ASP A 674 20.70 20.75 -7.58
C ASP A 674 20.78 22.07 -8.37
N ARG A 675 21.76 22.18 -9.28
CA ARG A 675 22.04 23.44 -10.03
C ARG A 675 20.98 23.78 -11.06
N ARG A 676 20.12 22.81 -11.43
CA ARG A 676 18.99 23.00 -12.36
C ARG A 676 17.78 23.64 -11.69
N ARG A 677 17.79 23.76 -10.36
CA ARG A 677 16.71 24.41 -9.61
C ARG A 677 16.87 25.92 -9.59
N GLN A 678 15.74 26.61 -9.58
CA GLN A 678 15.71 28.05 -9.42
C GLN A 678 15.77 28.42 -7.94
N ILE A 679 16.43 29.54 -7.63
CA ILE A 679 16.37 30.13 -6.28
C ILE A 679 15.13 31.00 -6.24
N PRO A 680 14.16 30.73 -5.33
CA PRO A 680 12.98 31.56 -5.26
C PRO A 680 13.31 33.00 -4.86
N ALA A 681 12.61 33.95 -5.47
CA ALA A 681 12.79 35.36 -5.15
C ALA A 681 12.16 35.71 -3.79
N PHE A 682 12.86 36.48 -2.98
CA PHE A 682 12.29 37.04 -1.75
C PHE A 682 11.33 38.19 -2.09
N ALA A 683 10.19 38.23 -1.40
CA ALA A 683 9.24 39.32 -1.55
C ALA A 683 9.85 40.67 -1.14
N THR A 684 9.50 41.72 -1.89
CA THR A 684 10.01 43.08 -1.59
C THR A 684 9.41 43.69 -0.33
N GLN A 685 8.20 43.28 0.02
CA GLN A 685 7.51 43.55 1.27
C GLN A 685 7.03 42.21 1.83
N THR A 686 7.26 41.95 3.12
CA THR A 686 6.77 40.72 3.77
C THR A 686 5.28 40.84 4.08
N PHE A 687 4.56 39.71 4.13
CA PHE A 687 3.14 39.71 4.48
C PHE A 687 2.86 40.41 5.81
N ARG A 688 3.66 40.15 6.85
CA ARG A 688 3.48 40.80 8.16
C ARG A 688 3.70 42.30 8.15
N SER A 689 4.65 42.77 7.32
CA SER A 689 4.83 44.22 7.12
C SER A 689 3.59 44.81 6.47
N TRP A 690 3.13 44.20 5.37
CA TRP A 690 1.91 44.63 4.69
C TRP A 690 0.68 44.65 5.61
N PHE A 691 0.50 43.62 6.44
CA PHE A 691 -0.62 43.54 7.39
C PHE A 691 -0.54 44.64 8.46
N ALA A 692 0.66 44.98 8.92
CA ALA A 692 0.86 46.08 9.86
C ALA A 692 0.57 47.45 9.21
N ASP A 693 1.04 47.64 7.97
CA ASP A 693 0.87 48.87 7.20
C ASP A 693 -0.60 49.14 6.85
N THR A 694 -1.41 48.09 6.68
CA THR A 694 -2.84 48.17 6.32
C THR A 694 -3.80 48.00 7.51
N LYS A 695 -3.29 47.99 8.75
CA LYS A 695 -4.06 47.71 9.97
C LYS A 695 -5.28 48.61 10.16
N LEU A 696 -5.23 49.86 9.68
CA LEU A 696 -6.36 50.80 9.79
C LEU A 696 -7.51 50.45 8.85
N ASP A 697 -7.23 49.77 7.74
CA ASP A 697 -8.20 49.38 6.71
C ASP A 697 -8.81 47.99 6.98
N ARG A 698 -8.31 47.27 8.00
CA ARG A 698 -8.76 45.91 8.34
C ARG A 698 -10.03 45.91 9.16
N ARG A 699 -10.79 44.83 9.04
CA ARG A 699 -12.03 44.62 9.78
C ARG A 699 -11.77 44.55 11.30
N ARG A 700 -12.63 45.20 12.09
CA ARG A 700 -12.49 45.25 13.57
C ARG A 700 -13.58 44.49 14.33
N ASP A 701 -14.65 44.12 13.63
CA ASP A 701 -15.83 43.39 14.10
C ASP A 701 -15.88 41.97 13.50
N GLY A 702 -16.70 41.09 14.10
CA GLY A 702 -16.82 39.69 13.71
C GLY A 702 -16.00 38.74 14.58
N ASP A 703 -16.20 37.44 14.34
CA ASP A 703 -15.54 36.40 15.13
C ASP A 703 -14.02 36.40 14.87
N PRO A 704 -13.18 36.30 15.92
CA PRO A 704 -11.74 36.28 15.75
C PRO A 704 -11.30 34.99 15.06
N VAL A 705 -10.30 35.13 14.18
CA VAL A 705 -9.56 34.01 13.61
C VAL A 705 -8.07 34.33 13.59
N LEU A 706 -7.24 33.39 14.07
CA LEU A 706 -5.79 33.58 14.12
C LEU A 706 -5.17 33.05 12.82
N LEU A 707 -4.62 33.92 11.99
CA LEU A 707 -3.93 33.49 10.77
C LEU A 707 -2.51 33.07 11.10
N PHE A 708 -2.19 31.79 10.88
CA PHE A 708 -0.85 31.27 11.05
C PHE A 708 0.01 31.66 9.85
N VAL A 709 0.84 32.69 10.04
CA VAL A 709 1.75 33.18 9.02
C VAL A 709 2.98 32.29 8.94
N ASP A 710 2.97 31.33 8.02
CA ASP A 710 4.12 30.48 7.74
C ASP A 710 5.27 31.24 7.05
N SER A 711 6.45 30.63 7.03
CA SER A 711 7.65 31.27 6.49
C SER A 711 7.65 31.41 4.96
N PHE A 712 6.95 30.55 4.24
CA PHE A 712 6.89 30.60 2.78
C PHE A 712 5.99 31.75 2.33
N THR A 713 4.79 31.83 2.90
CA THR A 713 3.87 32.94 2.65
C THR A 713 4.47 34.28 3.10
N ASN A 714 5.11 34.35 4.26
CA ASN A 714 5.64 35.62 4.75
C ASN A 714 6.76 36.21 3.88
N PHE A 715 7.68 35.37 3.40
CA PHE A 715 8.93 35.83 2.80
C PHE A 715 8.99 35.67 1.27
N PHE A 716 8.15 34.83 0.67
CA PHE A 716 8.21 34.53 -0.77
C PHE A 716 6.91 34.84 -1.52
N THR A 717 5.75 34.50 -0.96
CA THR A 717 4.45 34.65 -1.64
C THR A 717 3.42 35.39 -0.76
N PRO A 718 3.69 36.65 -0.35
CA PRO A 718 2.79 37.40 0.52
C PRO A 718 1.40 37.62 -0.09
N GLU A 719 1.27 37.60 -1.42
CA GLU A 719 0.00 37.68 -2.16
C GLU A 719 -1.02 36.64 -1.71
N VAL A 720 -0.58 35.41 -1.39
CA VAL A 720 -1.45 34.36 -0.83
C VAL A 720 -2.04 34.79 0.52
N GLY A 721 -1.21 35.41 1.37
CA GLY A 721 -1.66 35.92 2.66
C GLY A 721 -2.62 37.09 2.51
N VAL A 722 -2.37 38.00 1.57
CA VAL A 722 -3.25 39.13 1.26
C VAL A 722 -4.62 38.62 0.82
N ALA A 723 -4.65 37.69 -0.12
CA ALA A 723 -5.88 37.07 -0.61
C ALA A 723 -6.62 36.31 0.50
N THR A 724 -5.90 35.59 1.36
CA THR A 724 -6.50 34.88 2.51
C THR A 724 -7.19 35.84 3.47
N VAL A 725 -6.57 36.99 3.77
CA VAL A 725 -7.19 38.02 4.61
C VAL A 725 -8.46 38.56 3.94
N ALA A 726 -8.41 38.88 2.64
CA ALA A 726 -9.58 39.39 1.91
C ALA A 726 -10.76 38.40 1.95
N VAL A 727 -10.49 37.11 1.71
CA VAL A 727 -11.52 36.06 1.76
C VAL A 727 -12.09 35.92 3.17
N LEU A 728 -11.25 35.84 4.21
CA LEU A 728 -11.71 35.72 5.59
C LEU A 728 -12.52 36.94 6.05
N GLU A 729 -12.10 38.15 5.69
CA GLU A 729 -12.83 39.40 6.00
C GLU A 729 -14.18 39.44 5.26
N SER A 730 -14.24 39.01 4.00
CA SER A 730 -15.49 38.87 3.23
C SER A 730 -16.46 37.86 3.85
N ALA A 731 -15.92 36.83 4.51
CA ALA A 731 -16.68 35.83 5.26
C ALA A 731 -17.09 36.30 6.66
N GLY A 732 -16.86 37.57 6.97
CA GLY A 732 -17.30 38.17 8.21
C GLY A 732 -16.40 37.87 9.42
N MET A 733 -15.14 37.47 9.20
CA MET A 733 -14.20 37.19 10.29
C MET A 733 -13.24 38.35 10.53
N ARG A 734 -12.78 38.46 11.77
CA ARG A 734 -11.74 39.40 12.19
C ARG A 734 -10.40 38.69 12.26
N VAL A 735 -9.53 38.98 11.29
CA VAL A 735 -8.22 38.32 11.20
C VAL A 735 -7.24 38.92 12.22
N GLU A 736 -6.69 38.07 13.08
CA GLU A 736 -5.62 38.42 14.01
C GLU A 736 -4.31 37.72 13.61
N LEU A 737 -3.18 38.37 13.89
CA LEU A 737 -1.86 37.77 13.81
C LEU A 737 -1.27 37.65 15.22
N THR A 738 -0.31 36.74 15.40
CA THR A 738 0.57 36.73 16.58
C THR A 738 1.43 37.99 16.62
N ASP A 739 1.85 38.48 17.79
CA ASP A 739 2.71 39.69 17.89
C ASP A 739 4.08 39.48 17.24
N LYS A 740 4.63 38.27 17.37
CA LYS A 740 5.94 37.88 16.83
C LYS A 740 5.78 36.79 15.78
N GLN A 741 6.71 36.75 14.83
CA GLN A 741 6.82 35.63 13.88
C GLN A 741 7.12 34.34 14.65
N VAL A 742 6.29 33.33 14.43
CA VAL A 742 6.46 31.95 14.90
C VAL A 742 6.69 31.02 13.71
N CYS A 743 7.03 29.75 13.94
CA CYS A 743 7.31 28.79 12.86
C CYS A 743 6.87 27.39 13.26
N CYS A 744 6.33 26.63 12.31
CA CYS A 744 5.94 25.23 12.52
C CYS A 744 7.15 24.30 12.75
N GLY A 745 8.35 24.68 12.31
CA GLY A 745 9.55 23.84 12.45
C GLY A 745 9.71 22.77 11.36
N LEU A 746 8.82 22.72 10.35
CA LEU A 746 8.81 21.71 9.28
C LEU A 746 10.20 21.42 8.68
N THR A 747 10.94 22.44 8.28
CA THR A 747 12.26 22.26 7.64
C THR A 747 13.29 21.62 8.57
N TRP A 748 13.17 21.83 9.88
CA TRP A 748 13.98 21.13 10.88
C TRP A 748 13.51 19.69 11.09
N ILE A 749 12.19 19.43 11.04
CA ILE A 749 11.63 18.08 11.16
C ILE A 749 12.10 17.20 10.00
N THR A 750 11.93 17.64 8.75
CA THR A 750 12.28 16.84 7.56
C THR A 750 13.78 16.56 7.44
N THR A 751 14.63 17.35 8.10
CA THR A 751 16.10 17.18 8.16
C THR A 751 16.59 16.54 9.48
N GLY A 752 15.67 16.02 10.31
CA GLY A 752 15.96 15.29 11.55
C GLY A 752 16.52 16.15 12.69
N GLN A 753 16.32 17.46 12.67
CA GLN A 753 16.78 18.39 13.70
C GLN A 753 15.76 18.52 14.83
N LEU A 754 15.29 17.38 15.35
CA LEU A 754 14.10 17.29 16.22
C LEU A 754 14.23 18.04 17.55
N THR A 755 15.41 18.16 18.15
CA THR A 755 15.61 19.00 19.35
C THR A 755 15.31 20.48 19.07
N ALA A 756 15.78 21.01 17.94
CA ALA A 756 15.53 22.39 17.54
C ALA A 756 14.07 22.58 17.14
N ALA A 757 13.53 21.63 16.36
CA ALA A 757 12.12 21.62 15.97
C ALA A 757 11.19 21.63 17.18
N ARG A 758 11.42 20.77 18.19
CA ARG A 758 10.64 20.74 19.45
C ARG A 758 10.60 22.11 20.14
N LYS A 759 11.75 22.80 20.25
CA LYS A 759 11.80 24.15 20.86
C LYS A 759 11.12 25.22 20.03
N ILE A 760 11.19 25.13 18.70
CA ILE A 760 10.53 26.07 17.78
C ILE A 760 9.02 25.85 17.83
N LEU A 761 8.59 24.62 17.61
CA LEU A 761 7.19 24.23 17.58
C LEU A 761 6.52 24.38 18.93
N GLY A 762 7.19 24.07 20.04
CA GLY A 762 6.67 24.31 21.39
C GLY A 762 6.31 25.77 21.64
N ARG A 763 7.20 26.72 21.30
CA ARG A 763 6.89 28.17 21.39
C ARG A 763 5.73 28.58 20.49
N THR A 764 5.63 27.97 19.31
CA THR A 764 4.51 28.20 18.40
C THR A 764 3.21 27.72 19.02
N VAL A 765 3.17 26.50 19.56
CA VAL A 765 2.03 25.95 20.29
C VAL A 765 1.60 26.88 21.43
N ASP A 766 2.55 27.29 22.29
CA ASP A 766 2.27 28.20 23.42
C ASP A 766 1.67 29.54 22.95
N THR A 767 2.04 30.02 21.76
CA THR A 767 1.55 31.28 21.20
C THR A 767 0.19 31.14 20.52
N LEU A 768 -0.10 29.96 19.95
CA LEU A 768 -1.33 29.69 19.19
C LEU A 768 -2.48 29.18 20.08
N ASP A 769 -2.19 28.60 21.24
CA ASP A 769 -3.17 28.05 22.18
C ASP A 769 -3.99 29.16 22.89
N ARG A 770 -4.83 29.83 22.12
CA ARG A 770 -5.66 30.98 22.56
C ARG A 770 -7.16 30.68 22.58
N GLY A 771 -7.56 29.44 22.28
CA GLY A 771 -8.98 29.05 22.17
C GLY A 771 -9.73 29.65 20.97
N VAL A 772 -8.99 30.17 19.97
CA VAL A 772 -9.52 30.76 18.73
C VAL A 772 -9.09 29.87 17.56
N PRO A 773 -9.92 29.69 16.51
CA PRO A 773 -9.52 28.92 15.33
C PRO A 773 -8.23 29.46 14.70
N VAL A 774 -7.34 28.55 14.32
CA VAL A 774 -6.07 28.88 13.67
C VAL A 774 -6.16 28.51 12.18
N VAL A 775 -6.06 29.47 11.27
CA VAL A 775 -6.09 29.20 9.83
C VAL A 775 -4.67 29.11 9.29
N GLY A 776 -4.34 27.97 8.67
CA GLY A 776 -3.06 27.76 7.99
C GLY A 776 -3.18 27.96 6.48
N MET A 777 -2.15 28.54 5.86
CA MET A 777 -2.09 28.80 4.41
C MET A 777 -1.24 27.73 3.70
N GLU A 778 0.02 27.57 4.11
CA GLU A 778 0.87 26.50 3.57
C GLU A 778 0.46 25.13 4.12
N PRO A 779 0.00 24.18 3.27
CA PRO A 779 -0.50 22.88 3.74
C PRO A 779 0.54 22.06 4.49
N SER A 780 1.83 22.12 4.12
CA SER A 780 2.88 21.39 4.84
C SER A 780 3.10 21.92 6.27
N CYS A 781 3.01 23.23 6.46
CA CYS A 781 3.14 23.85 7.78
C CYS A 781 1.89 23.62 8.64
N THR A 782 0.72 23.64 8.02
CA THR A 782 -0.57 23.34 8.66
C THR A 782 -0.63 21.89 9.11
N GLY A 783 -0.13 20.96 8.29
CA GLY A 783 0.01 19.54 8.63
C GLY A 783 0.87 19.31 9.88
N VAL A 784 1.95 20.07 10.06
CA VAL A 784 2.79 20.00 11.27
C VAL A 784 2.02 20.41 12.53
N LEU A 785 1.18 21.45 12.45
CA LEU A 785 0.36 21.87 13.60
C LEU A 785 -0.72 20.82 13.96
N ARG A 786 -1.28 20.15 12.95
CA ARG A 786 -2.31 19.11 13.14
C ARG A 786 -1.79 17.75 13.57
N SER A 787 -0.61 17.35 13.10
CA SER A 787 -0.08 16.00 13.28
C SER A 787 1.21 16.01 14.10
N ASP A 788 2.30 16.55 13.54
CA ASP A 788 3.64 16.41 14.14
C ASP A 788 3.79 17.13 15.49
N ALA A 789 2.99 18.17 15.77
CA ALA A 789 3.00 18.85 17.06
C ALA A 789 2.61 17.91 18.21
N ILE A 790 1.66 17.01 17.99
CA ILE A 790 1.22 16.04 18.99
C ILE A 790 2.37 15.08 19.31
N GLU A 791 3.03 14.55 18.29
CA GLU A 791 4.12 13.56 18.45
C GLU A 791 5.43 14.17 18.96
N LEU A 792 5.76 15.40 18.57
CA LEU A 792 7.05 16.02 18.87
C LEU A 792 7.01 16.96 20.08
N VAL A 793 5.91 17.63 20.38
CA VAL A 793 5.81 18.50 21.57
C VAL A 793 5.18 17.76 22.73
N ASP A 794 4.14 16.96 22.44
CA ASP A 794 3.41 16.13 23.40
C ASP A 794 2.92 16.90 24.65
N THR A 795 2.10 17.93 24.40
CA THR A 795 1.43 18.70 25.46
C THR A 795 -0.05 18.86 25.16
N ASP A 796 -0.86 19.18 26.16
CA ASP A 796 -2.28 19.46 25.96
C ASP A 796 -2.52 20.68 25.07
N GLY A 797 -1.61 21.67 25.13
CA GLY A 797 -1.62 22.79 24.20
C GLY A 797 -1.43 22.35 22.75
N ALA A 798 -0.54 21.38 22.49
CA ALA A 798 -0.35 20.85 21.14
C ALA A 798 -1.61 20.15 20.62
N ARG A 799 -2.31 19.38 21.48
CA ARG A 799 -3.59 18.74 21.14
C ARG A 799 -4.69 19.76 20.85
N ARG A 800 -4.79 20.83 21.66
CA ARG A 800 -5.75 21.92 21.44
C ARG A 800 -5.47 22.70 20.16
N VAL A 801 -4.20 23.05 19.90
CA VAL A 801 -3.80 23.74 18.66
C VAL A 801 -4.09 22.86 17.45
N ALA A 802 -3.77 21.57 17.49
CA ALA A 802 -4.11 20.63 16.42
C ALA A 802 -5.62 20.61 16.15
N ALA A 803 -6.43 20.48 17.21
CA ALA A 803 -7.89 20.42 17.12
C ALA A 803 -8.56 21.72 16.67
N THR A 804 -7.91 22.88 16.85
CA THR A 804 -8.42 24.21 16.45
C THR A 804 -7.81 24.73 15.15
N THR A 805 -6.79 24.05 14.61
CA THR A 805 -6.20 24.39 13.31
C THR A 805 -7.15 23.98 12.18
N ARG A 806 -7.35 24.87 11.21
CA ARG A 806 -8.21 24.71 10.03
C ARG A 806 -7.47 25.11 8.76
N THR A 807 -7.81 24.49 7.64
CA THR A 807 -7.54 25.04 6.31
C THR A 807 -8.50 26.19 6.04
N LEU A 808 -8.22 26.99 5.01
CA LEU A 808 -9.13 28.04 4.57
C LEU A 808 -10.50 27.46 4.15
N ALA A 809 -10.51 26.36 3.40
CA ALA A 809 -11.76 25.76 2.93
C ALA A 809 -12.62 25.21 4.08
N GLU A 810 -12.01 24.57 5.08
CA GLU A 810 -12.73 24.05 6.25
C GLU A 810 -13.44 25.16 7.03
N ILE A 811 -12.72 26.24 7.38
CA ILE A 811 -13.31 27.32 8.19
C ILE A 811 -14.44 28.04 7.43
N LEU A 812 -14.32 28.19 6.11
CA LEU A 812 -15.36 28.80 5.28
C LEU A 812 -16.60 27.90 5.18
N THR A 813 -16.39 26.59 5.03
CA THR A 813 -17.47 25.61 4.94
C THR A 813 -18.21 25.45 6.27
N GLU A 814 -17.47 25.35 7.39
CA GLU A 814 -18.03 25.26 8.75
C GLU A 814 -18.94 26.45 9.09
N ARG A 815 -18.62 27.65 8.55
CA ARG A 815 -19.39 28.88 8.75
C ARG A 815 -20.51 29.08 7.74
N GLY A 816 -20.70 28.15 6.80
CA GLY A 816 -21.71 28.25 5.76
C GLY A 816 -21.48 29.41 4.80
N TRP A 817 -20.24 29.87 4.62
CA TRP A 817 -19.91 30.96 3.71
C TRP A 817 -20.33 30.61 2.27
N SER A 818 -20.82 31.62 1.54
CA SER A 818 -21.21 31.46 0.13
C SER A 818 -20.08 31.96 -0.75
N PRO A 819 -19.39 31.07 -1.49
CA PRO A 819 -18.30 31.48 -2.36
C PRO A 819 -18.82 32.33 -3.52
N PRO A 820 -17.98 33.22 -4.08
CA PRO A 820 -18.29 33.89 -5.34
C PRO A 820 -18.42 32.85 -6.47
N SER A 821 -19.18 33.19 -7.52
CA SER A 821 -19.38 32.27 -8.64
C SER A 821 -18.10 32.02 -9.42
N LEU A 822 -17.79 30.74 -9.63
CA LEU A 822 -16.76 30.21 -10.52
C LEU A 822 -17.37 29.48 -11.72
N THR A 823 -18.64 29.76 -12.04
CA THR A 823 -19.33 29.15 -13.18
C THR A 823 -18.57 29.44 -14.47
N GLY A 824 -18.28 28.39 -15.24
CA GLY A 824 -17.51 28.47 -16.48
C GLY A 824 -15.99 28.46 -16.28
N SER A 825 -15.49 28.32 -15.05
CA SER A 825 -14.07 28.11 -14.78
C SER A 825 -13.75 26.62 -14.71
N ALA A 826 -12.86 26.17 -15.60
CA ALA A 826 -12.23 24.85 -15.53
C ALA A 826 -10.99 24.92 -14.62
N ILE A 827 -10.85 23.95 -13.73
CA ILE A 827 -9.78 23.88 -12.74
C ILE A 827 -9.14 22.49 -12.77
N VAL A 828 -7.83 22.46 -12.97
CA VAL A 828 -7.01 21.29 -12.65
C VAL A 828 -6.43 21.52 -11.26
N ALA A 829 -6.89 20.75 -10.27
CA ALA A 829 -6.45 20.87 -8.89
C ALA A 829 -5.38 19.83 -8.57
N GLN A 830 -4.23 20.30 -8.06
CA GLN A 830 -3.20 19.47 -7.45
C GLN A 830 -3.28 19.61 -5.91
N PRO A 831 -4.03 18.75 -5.22
CA PRO A 831 -3.98 18.65 -3.77
C PRO A 831 -2.52 18.45 -3.30
N HIS A 832 -2.10 19.25 -2.33
CA HIS A 832 -0.78 19.08 -1.72
C HIS A 832 -0.73 17.78 -0.91
N CYS A 833 0.40 17.09 -0.87
CA CYS A 833 0.50 15.77 -0.21
C CYS A 833 0.15 15.78 1.28
N HIS A 834 0.50 16.85 2.01
CA HIS A 834 0.07 17.02 3.41
C HIS A 834 -1.41 17.38 3.52
N HIS A 835 -1.97 18.07 2.52
CA HIS A 835 -3.40 18.33 2.42
C HIS A 835 -4.14 17.00 2.34
N HIS A 836 -3.74 16.13 1.40
CA HIS A 836 -4.27 14.77 1.28
C HIS A 836 -4.08 13.91 2.55
N ALA A 837 -2.88 13.90 3.12
CA ALA A 837 -2.53 12.93 4.16
C ALA A 837 -2.98 13.30 5.58
N VAL A 838 -3.09 14.59 5.90
CA VAL A 838 -3.35 15.06 7.27
C VAL A 838 -4.67 15.79 7.42
N MET A 839 -5.06 16.60 6.43
CA MET A 839 -6.25 17.47 6.51
C MET A 839 -7.46 16.89 5.75
N GLY A 840 -7.22 16.17 4.65
CA GLY A 840 -8.23 15.85 3.63
C GLY A 840 -8.47 17.04 2.69
N TRP A 841 -9.00 16.78 1.49
CA TRP A 841 -9.31 17.82 0.48
C TRP A 841 -10.82 17.92 0.18
N GLY A 842 -11.65 17.39 1.09
CA GLY A 842 -13.11 17.34 0.90
C GLY A 842 -13.78 18.71 1.01
N ALA A 843 -13.32 19.55 1.94
CA ALA A 843 -13.85 20.90 2.12
C ALA A 843 -13.55 21.79 0.90
N ASP A 844 -12.35 21.68 0.34
CA ASP A 844 -11.94 22.39 -0.87
C ASP A 844 -12.79 21.99 -2.07
N ALA A 845 -12.97 20.68 -2.29
CA ALA A 845 -13.84 20.16 -3.34
C ALA A 845 -15.28 20.68 -3.20
N ALA A 846 -15.86 20.59 -2.00
CA ALA A 846 -17.22 21.06 -1.73
C ALA A 846 -17.36 22.57 -1.94
N LEU A 847 -16.34 23.36 -1.59
CA LEU A 847 -16.36 24.81 -1.78
C LEU A 847 -16.30 25.18 -3.26
N LEU A 848 -15.44 24.53 -4.04
CA LEU A 848 -15.32 24.75 -5.49
C LEU A 848 -16.59 24.30 -6.25
N GLU A 849 -17.15 23.15 -5.86
CA GLU A 849 -18.42 22.66 -6.41
C GLU A 849 -19.58 23.62 -6.10
N LYS A 850 -19.66 24.11 -4.85
CA LYS A 850 -20.65 25.13 -4.46
C LYS A 850 -20.49 26.44 -5.24
N ALA A 851 -19.28 26.79 -5.65
CA ALA A 851 -19.01 27.95 -6.49
C ALA A 851 -19.37 27.70 -7.98
N GLY A 852 -19.66 26.47 -8.39
CA GLY A 852 -20.00 26.09 -9.76
C GLY A 852 -18.79 25.87 -10.68
N ALA A 853 -17.61 25.60 -10.12
CA ALA A 853 -16.41 25.28 -10.90
C ALA A 853 -16.45 23.85 -11.46
N ASP A 854 -15.87 23.65 -12.65
CA ASP A 854 -15.57 22.32 -13.19
C ASP A 854 -14.16 21.90 -12.74
N VAL A 855 -14.06 20.84 -11.93
CA VAL A 855 -12.84 20.51 -11.19
C VAL A 855 -12.33 19.11 -11.54
N GLU A 856 -11.16 19.05 -12.16
CA GLU A 856 -10.36 17.84 -12.28
C GLU A 856 -9.38 17.77 -11.10
N ARG A 857 -9.67 16.89 -10.13
CA ARG A 857 -8.78 16.64 -8.99
C ARG A 857 -7.73 15.60 -9.37
N LEU A 858 -6.46 15.99 -9.32
CA LEU A 858 -5.33 15.08 -9.51
C LEU A 858 -5.02 14.26 -8.24
N GLY A 859 -4.55 13.03 -8.46
CA GLY A 859 -3.84 12.24 -7.44
C GLY A 859 -2.33 12.52 -7.44
N GLY A 860 -1.57 11.67 -6.74
CA GLY A 860 -0.12 11.68 -6.81
C GLY A 860 0.56 12.86 -6.08
N CYS A 861 1.83 13.09 -6.41
CA CYS A 861 2.65 14.13 -5.82
C CYS A 861 3.25 15.02 -6.92
N CYS A 862 3.45 16.32 -6.65
CA CYS A 862 4.19 17.19 -7.57
C CYS A 862 5.68 16.80 -7.71
N GLY A 863 6.24 16.00 -6.81
CA GLY A 863 7.64 15.57 -6.85
C GLY A 863 8.64 16.48 -6.14
N LEU A 864 8.23 17.64 -5.60
CA LEU A 864 9.16 18.57 -4.93
C LEU A 864 9.22 18.42 -3.40
N ALA A 865 8.11 18.05 -2.77
CA ALA A 865 7.84 17.96 -1.32
C ALA A 865 9.03 18.22 -0.36
N GLY A 866 8.94 19.30 0.43
CA GLY A 866 9.96 19.65 1.42
C GLY A 866 11.31 20.00 0.77
N ASN A 867 12.41 19.53 1.33
CA ASN A 867 13.75 19.68 0.74
C ASN A 867 14.06 18.66 -0.36
N PHE A 868 13.22 17.62 -0.55
CA PHE A 868 13.55 16.48 -1.39
C PHE A 868 13.88 16.90 -2.83
N GLY A 869 12.93 17.52 -3.54
CA GLY A 869 13.08 17.71 -4.98
C GLY A 869 14.09 18.78 -5.36
N VAL A 870 14.55 19.59 -4.39
CA VAL A 870 15.62 20.57 -4.60
C VAL A 870 17.01 20.00 -4.27
N GLU A 871 17.08 18.94 -3.47
CA GLU A 871 18.34 18.38 -3.01
C GLU A 871 19.15 17.75 -4.15
N LYS A 872 20.48 17.93 -4.09
CA LYS A 872 21.39 17.45 -5.12
C LYS A 872 21.31 15.93 -5.23
N GLY A 873 21.04 15.43 -6.43
CA GLY A 873 20.90 13.99 -6.72
C GLY A 873 19.45 13.52 -6.88
N HIS A 874 18.47 14.34 -6.50
CA HIS A 874 17.05 13.95 -6.56
C HIS A 874 16.29 14.49 -7.77
N TYR A 875 16.90 15.34 -8.60
CA TYR A 875 16.19 16.04 -9.68
C TYR A 875 15.47 15.10 -10.65
N GLU A 876 16.13 14.05 -11.14
CA GLU A 876 15.51 13.10 -12.09
C GLU A 876 14.29 12.41 -11.49
N VAL A 877 14.40 11.94 -10.25
CA VAL A 877 13.29 11.30 -9.54
C VAL A 877 12.17 12.32 -9.28
N SER A 878 12.52 13.56 -8.94
CA SER A 878 11.55 14.64 -8.73
C SER A 878 10.76 14.97 -10.00
N VAL A 879 11.43 15.05 -11.15
CA VAL A 879 10.78 15.27 -12.46
C VAL A 879 9.93 14.07 -12.84
N SER A 880 10.47 12.85 -12.73
CA SER A 880 9.71 11.62 -13.02
C SER A 880 8.45 11.49 -12.18
N ILE A 881 8.47 11.94 -10.91
CA ILE A 881 7.26 12.00 -10.08
C ILE A 881 6.24 13.01 -10.64
N ALA A 882 6.68 14.19 -11.08
CA ALA A 882 5.80 15.19 -11.68
C ALA A 882 5.17 14.71 -13.00
N GLU A 883 5.90 13.91 -13.77
CA GLU A 883 5.47 13.29 -15.03
C GLU A 883 4.40 12.20 -14.85
N GLN A 884 4.14 11.73 -13.62
CA GLN A 884 3.13 10.69 -13.38
C GLN A 884 1.70 11.20 -13.61
N GLN A 885 1.40 12.44 -13.22
CA GLN A 885 0.04 13.01 -13.28
C GLN A 885 0.04 14.52 -13.52
N LEU A 886 0.83 15.28 -12.75
CA LEU A 886 0.79 16.74 -12.76
C LEU A 886 1.15 17.34 -14.12
N LEU A 887 2.31 16.99 -14.68
CA LEU A 887 2.75 17.55 -15.96
C LEU A 887 1.87 17.09 -17.13
N PRO A 888 1.48 15.80 -17.24
CA PRO A 888 0.51 15.38 -18.25
C PRO A 888 -0.82 16.13 -18.19
N ALA A 889 -1.42 16.29 -17.00
CA ALA A 889 -2.69 16.99 -16.84
C ALA A 889 -2.59 18.46 -17.23
N VAL A 890 -1.52 19.14 -16.79
CA VAL A 890 -1.28 20.55 -17.13
C VAL A 890 -1.00 20.74 -18.63
N ALA A 891 -0.30 19.80 -19.27
CA ALA A 891 -0.04 19.83 -20.70
C ALA A 891 -1.29 19.56 -21.56
N ALA A 892 -2.19 18.70 -21.08
CA ALA A 892 -3.46 18.39 -21.74
C ALA A 892 -4.52 19.49 -21.57
N ALA A 893 -4.45 20.26 -20.47
CA ALA A 893 -5.43 21.29 -20.16
C ALA A 893 -5.32 22.53 -21.07
N PRO A 894 -6.47 23.11 -21.52
CA PRO A 894 -6.51 24.40 -22.20
C PRO A 894 -5.73 25.51 -21.47
N GLN A 895 -5.27 26.52 -22.21
CA GLN A 895 -4.40 27.58 -21.67
C GLN A 895 -5.09 28.46 -20.62
N ASP A 896 -6.41 28.62 -20.71
CA ASP A 896 -7.26 29.37 -19.78
C ASP A 896 -7.69 28.55 -18.54
N THR A 897 -7.41 27.24 -18.50
CA THR A 897 -7.66 26.41 -17.33
C THR A 897 -6.82 26.86 -16.13
N THR A 898 -7.45 27.01 -14.97
CA THR A 898 -6.75 27.38 -13.74
C THR A 898 -6.05 26.14 -13.16
N VAL A 899 -4.77 26.27 -12.81
CA VAL A 899 -4.05 25.21 -12.08
C VAL A 899 -4.03 25.55 -10.60
N LEU A 900 -4.88 24.89 -9.81
CA LEU A 900 -5.01 25.14 -8.37
C LEU A 900 -3.98 24.32 -7.60
N ALA A 901 -3.10 24.98 -6.84
CA ALA A 901 -2.06 24.35 -6.04
C ALA A 901 -1.73 25.18 -4.78
N ASP A 902 -2.28 24.80 -3.62
CA ASP A 902 -2.10 25.53 -2.37
C ASP A 902 -0.68 25.41 -1.78
N GLY A 903 0.02 24.33 -2.09
CA GLY A 903 1.39 24.13 -1.61
C GLY A 903 2.40 24.97 -2.38
N TYR A 904 3.22 25.73 -1.66
CA TYR A 904 4.34 26.48 -2.22
C TYR A 904 5.29 25.59 -3.05
N SER A 905 5.52 24.36 -2.58
CA SER A 905 6.35 23.38 -3.28
C SER A 905 5.72 22.94 -4.62
N CYS A 906 4.40 22.76 -4.69
CA CYS A 906 3.69 22.40 -5.91
C CYS A 906 3.73 23.56 -6.94
N ARG A 907 3.48 24.80 -6.49
CA ARG A 907 3.60 26.00 -7.35
C ARG A 907 5.02 26.20 -7.88
N THR A 908 6.03 25.95 -7.03
CA THR A 908 7.44 26.05 -7.41
C THR A 908 7.79 24.99 -8.45
N GLN A 909 7.37 23.73 -8.28
CA GLN A 909 7.60 22.69 -9.27
C GLN A 909 6.95 23.01 -10.62
N LEU A 910 5.71 23.51 -10.61
CA LEU A 910 5.01 23.93 -11.83
C LEU A 910 5.79 25.03 -12.56
N SER A 911 6.28 26.03 -11.83
CA SER A 911 7.05 27.14 -12.39
C SER A 911 8.45 26.72 -12.85
N ASP A 912 9.03 25.69 -12.24
CA ASP A 912 10.34 25.13 -12.61
C ASP A 912 10.27 24.29 -13.89
N LEU A 913 9.15 23.57 -14.11
CA LEU A 913 9.03 22.53 -15.16
C LEU A 913 8.02 22.86 -16.26
N SER A 914 7.28 23.95 -16.15
CA SER A 914 6.28 24.36 -17.14
C SER A 914 6.14 25.89 -17.21
N ASP A 915 5.55 26.39 -18.29
CA ASP A 915 5.19 27.81 -18.42
C ASP A 915 3.91 28.19 -17.67
N ARG A 916 3.22 27.20 -17.07
CA ARG A 916 1.98 27.40 -16.33
C ARG A 916 2.29 27.71 -14.87
N ARG A 917 1.52 28.62 -14.28
CA ARG A 917 1.63 28.99 -12.86
C ARG A 917 0.48 28.38 -12.08
N GLY A 918 0.80 27.80 -10.93
CA GLY A 918 -0.21 27.40 -9.96
C GLY A 918 -0.70 28.60 -9.14
N VAL A 919 -1.98 28.61 -8.80
CA VAL A 919 -2.60 29.62 -7.92
C VAL A 919 -3.07 28.98 -6.61
N HIS A 920 -3.10 29.72 -5.51
CA HIS A 920 -3.66 29.28 -4.24
C HIS A 920 -5.18 29.48 -4.22
N LEU A 921 -5.93 28.64 -3.47
CA LEU A 921 -7.40 28.75 -3.35
C LEU A 921 -7.85 30.15 -2.93
N ALA A 922 -7.14 30.74 -1.98
CA ALA A 922 -7.40 32.10 -1.53
C ALA A 922 -7.30 33.14 -2.67
N GLU A 923 -6.32 33.03 -3.55
CA GLU A 923 -6.13 33.96 -4.68
C GLU A 923 -7.30 33.81 -5.67
N LEU A 924 -7.63 32.56 -6.02
CA LEU A 924 -8.76 32.25 -6.90
C LEU A 924 -10.08 32.82 -6.39
N LEU A 925 -10.35 32.71 -5.08
CA LEU A 925 -11.55 33.26 -4.47
C LEU A 925 -11.51 34.79 -4.35
N ALA A 926 -10.37 35.36 -3.97
CA ALA A 926 -10.20 36.80 -3.79
C ALA A 926 -10.40 37.58 -5.09
N GLU A 927 -9.88 37.07 -6.22
CA GLU A 927 -10.09 37.68 -7.53
C GLU A 927 -11.57 37.90 -7.85
N ARG A 928 -12.44 36.96 -7.45
CA ARG A 928 -13.88 37.02 -7.74
C ARG A 928 -14.72 37.74 -6.70
N ILE A 929 -14.19 37.94 -5.48
CA ILE A 929 -14.85 38.77 -4.46
C ILE A 929 -14.86 40.24 -4.88
N HIS A 930 -13.86 40.69 -5.64
CA HIS A 930 -13.79 42.07 -6.11
C HIS A 930 -14.66 42.35 -7.34
N ASP A 931 -15.14 41.31 -8.03
CA ASP A 931 -16.03 41.39 -9.20
C ASP A 931 -17.53 41.28 -8.84
N ALA A 932 -17.84 40.94 -7.58
CA ALA A 932 -19.19 40.77 -7.03
C ALA A 932 -19.59 41.96 -6.14
#